data_AF-A0A1N6WNG6-F1
#
_entry.id   AF-A0A1N6WNG6-F1
#
_cell.length_a   1.000
_cell.length_b   1.000
_cell.length_c   1.000
_cell.angle_alpha   90.00
_cell.angle_beta   90.00
_cell.angle_gamma   90.00
#
_symmetry.space_group_name_H-M   'P 1'
#
loop_
_entity.id
_entity.type
_entity.pdbx_description
1 polymer ?
#
loop_
_entity_poly.entity_id
_entity_poly.type
_entity_poly.pdbx_seq_one_letter_code
_entity_poly.pdbx_strand_id
1 'polypeptide(L)'
;MELDRRKFIAIGGAVTAAALLPGAAAWADAGDAATPGAVDERKPGQSGEPEGVWLPGDTHVHDDHSSDGSAPRQLTNQRDPGNLPVSDQISYAESVGLAFLPLTDHRTFDQHWDPLWRSDKLLLLTGEEVNGSPHSIVLGAVDTVVDGANPPGSAAFRHVQQSIWDTHAQDAFWSVAHPDDGEYTPAAGPNDNASVQGVDAVELWNASSNPETEIDYAENRWNRGFRFGGVAASDSHFKELRPNSAPGKPTTWVFAAERTTRAILDALRAGRTTLTYGTGGAFATIEADLDGDGRFEAMSGDEVIVESRFLPKRAALRVRVKAGVGARVLVYAAPGRSAGPVATYVPTKDDQTWQIPLTLTADHTWYRVEVRAPGEISGRDADPNLPDQLRAATSPIFVSVKQAAVPAPEIALPPANQTNDRAELAVGEAGGFAGFADVAVDGQVTHVVAEVHEDHRTSVVYRRLDGRGNPRSDKTVVLSGTSGTARAPRVVASGSDVWVVWQDAQGQEQPHRPGIWLRHSHNGGQSFGAAERLGTGQGRAEHPALALLDGGHPVVAWAENSDGAFDVRVQVVGVDREPVNVSAAGKVIVPGTSADARSPIHPASLFPALAVTKDRRIVVTWQDNRFDPDAGWTGHTPPAGQPASGGTNPDNWEIMASVRAGEGESWSAPVRVSGNDDAADRHPGVAVDRDGAYVVVWETKALSASGANLSLRASRSTDGVTWSAAEPVALDPNAMSQRPRVAADPDGTVRVVWYDSRSADWRWKVFTSRRNPAGWTPPLQVSTLGNNTWPAVDQGAVVFTSDRRAARSQRDRTQEIYLVRQG
;
A
#
# COMPACT_ATOMS: atom_id res chain seq x y z
N MET A 1 -11.01 -24.74 7.29
CA MET A 1 -11.67 -24.65 5.96
C MET A 1 -12.50 -25.91 5.60
N GLU A 2 -13.31 -26.45 6.52
CA GLU A 2 -14.31 -27.52 6.24
C GLU A 2 -15.73 -27.12 6.72
N LEU A 3 -15.88 -25.86 7.15
CA LEU A 3 -17.06 -25.34 7.85
C LEU A 3 -18.14 -24.72 6.92
N ASP A 4 -17.78 -24.29 5.70
CA ASP A 4 -18.73 -23.64 4.78
C ASP A 4 -19.67 -24.59 4.04
N ARG A 5 -19.30 -25.88 3.88
CA ARG A 5 -20.18 -26.85 3.19
C ARG A 5 -21.48 -27.15 3.94
N ARG A 6 -21.53 -26.98 5.26
CA ARG A 6 -22.70 -27.37 6.08
C ARG A 6 -23.79 -26.29 6.16
N LYS A 7 -23.53 -25.04 5.76
CA LYS A 7 -24.48 -23.92 5.96
C LYS A 7 -25.12 -23.34 4.69
N PHE A 8 -24.68 -23.74 3.49
CA PHE A 8 -25.41 -23.45 2.24
C PHE A 8 -26.87 -24.00 2.21
N ILE A 9 -27.21 -24.90 3.13
CA ILE A 9 -28.53 -25.54 3.22
C ILE A 9 -29.49 -24.80 4.19
N ALA A 10 -29.03 -23.80 4.95
CA ALA A 10 -29.79 -23.25 6.08
C ALA A 10 -30.07 -21.73 6.01
N ILE A 11 -30.28 -21.16 4.82
CA ILE A 11 -30.81 -19.78 4.68
C ILE A 11 -32.20 -19.86 4.06
N GLY A 12 -33.20 -19.92 4.93
CA GLY A 12 -34.61 -19.88 4.57
C GLY A 12 -35.46 -19.53 5.77
N GLY A 13 -35.71 -18.24 5.99
CA GLY A 13 -36.72 -17.80 6.95
C GLY A 13 -36.66 -16.32 7.31
N ALA A 14 -37.70 -15.59 6.87
CA ALA A 14 -38.15 -14.27 7.32
C ALA A 14 -37.49 -13.02 6.67
N VAL A 15 -37.89 -12.77 5.41
CA VAL A 15 -37.90 -11.43 4.81
C VAL A 15 -39.19 -10.73 5.24
N THR A 16 -39.07 -9.56 5.90
CA THR A 16 -40.19 -8.61 6.00
C THR A 16 -39.73 -7.29 5.42
N ALA A 17 -40.43 -6.85 4.37
CA ALA A 17 -40.11 -5.66 3.60
C ALA A 17 -40.41 -4.37 4.37
N ALA A 18 -39.52 -3.37 4.24
CA ALA A 18 -39.87 -1.97 4.36
C ALA A 18 -38.96 -1.13 3.44
N ALA A 19 -39.52 -0.72 2.31
CA ALA A 19 -38.99 0.35 1.47
C ALA A 19 -39.48 1.70 2.02
N LEU A 20 -38.58 2.69 2.08
CA LEU A 20 -38.76 4.11 1.75
C LEU A 20 -37.52 4.88 2.25
N LEU A 21 -36.60 5.20 1.34
CA LEU A 21 -35.46 6.08 1.57
C LEU A 21 -35.89 7.55 1.39
N PRO A 22 -35.62 8.46 2.35
CA PRO A 22 -35.40 9.86 2.04
C PRO A 22 -33.91 10.11 1.75
N GLY A 23 -33.64 10.97 0.76
CA GLY A 23 -32.34 11.21 0.17
C GLY A 23 -31.23 11.63 1.15
N ALA A 24 -30.01 11.19 0.81
CA ALA A 24 -28.77 11.64 1.41
C ALA A 24 -28.58 13.14 1.18
N ALA A 25 -28.53 13.92 2.26
CA ALA A 25 -28.05 15.29 2.21
C ALA A 25 -26.52 15.25 2.11
N ALA A 26 -25.99 15.83 1.02
CA ALA A 26 -24.57 16.09 0.86
C ALA A 26 -24.10 17.10 1.92
N TRP A 27 -22.98 16.80 2.58
CA TRP A 27 -22.34 17.68 3.54
C TRP A 27 -21.16 18.35 2.83
N ALA A 28 -21.27 19.66 2.61
CA ALA A 28 -20.17 20.52 2.22
C ALA A 28 -20.29 21.79 3.03
N ASP A 29 -19.28 22.08 3.84
CA ASP A 29 -19.00 23.44 4.30
C ASP A 29 -17.50 23.69 4.16
N ALA A 30 -17.17 24.82 3.56
CA ALA A 30 -15.82 25.24 3.22
C ALA A 30 -15.18 25.95 4.42
N GLY A 31 -13.94 25.58 4.74
CA GLY A 31 -13.08 26.24 5.71
C GLY A 31 -11.64 26.27 5.16
N ASP A 32 -11.00 27.43 5.27
CA ASP A 32 -9.69 27.73 4.70
C ASP A 32 -8.55 26.92 5.33
N ALA A 33 -7.65 26.44 4.46
CA ALA A 33 -6.50 25.60 4.80
C ALA A 33 -5.49 26.27 5.74
N ALA A 34 -5.04 25.51 6.75
CA ALA A 34 -3.81 25.75 7.51
C ALA A 34 -2.85 24.56 7.39
N THR A 35 -1.57 24.84 7.18
CA THR A 35 -0.41 23.91 7.01
C THR A 35 0.65 24.17 8.09
N PRO A 36 1.65 23.28 8.34
CA PRO A 36 1.60 21.83 8.60
C PRO A 36 2.63 21.32 9.66
N GLY A 37 2.69 20.00 9.89
CA GLY A 37 3.91 19.26 10.26
C GLY A 37 4.13 18.92 11.75
N ALA A 38 3.90 17.66 12.13
CA ALA A 38 4.66 16.85 13.11
C ALA A 38 3.84 15.60 13.45
N VAL A 39 4.55 14.56 13.92
CA VAL A 39 4.08 13.34 14.61
C VAL A 39 2.67 13.48 15.17
N ASP A 40 1.83 12.44 15.01
CA ASP A 40 0.40 12.32 15.36
C ASP A 40 0.08 12.47 16.87
N GLU A 41 0.85 13.31 17.56
CA GLU A 41 0.78 13.73 18.94
C GLU A 41 0.17 15.14 19.00
N ARG A 42 -1.07 15.24 19.45
CA ARG A 42 -1.69 16.55 19.72
C ARG A 42 -1.26 17.04 21.10
N LYS A 43 -0.92 18.33 21.19
CA LYS A 43 -0.74 19.04 22.47
C LYS A 43 -1.97 19.91 22.75
N PRO A 44 -2.53 19.87 23.99
CA PRO A 44 -3.65 20.72 24.36
C PRO A 44 -3.33 22.22 24.19
N GLY A 45 -4.31 23.01 23.74
CA GLY A 45 -4.22 24.46 23.58
C GLY A 45 -3.32 24.97 22.45
N GLN A 46 -2.69 24.07 21.67
CA GLN A 46 -1.83 24.40 20.53
C GLN A 46 -2.41 23.96 19.18
N SER A 47 -3.50 23.19 19.19
CA SER A 47 -4.19 22.69 18.00
C SER A 47 -5.58 23.33 17.85
N GLY A 48 -6.08 23.41 16.62
CA GLY A 48 -7.48 23.73 16.36
C GLY A 48 -8.40 22.53 16.67
N GLU A 49 -9.72 22.75 16.63
CA GLU A 49 -10.65 21.62 16.56
C GLU A 49 -10.40 20.84 15.25
N PRO A 50 -10.58 19.51 15.24
CA PRO A 50 -10.36 18.72 14.03
C PRO A 50 -11.28 19.20 12.89
N GLU A 51 -10.69 19.52 11.74
CA GLU A 51 -11.40 19.86 10.51
C GLU A 51 -11.31 18.70 9.52
N GLY A 52 -12.40 18.42 8.80
CA GLY A 52 -12.49 17.31 7.87
C GLY A 52 -13.91 16.84 7.60
N VAL A 53 -14.02 15.73 6.87
CA VAL A 53 -15.27 15.10 6.43
C VAL A 53 -15.27 13.61 6.76
N TRP A 54 -16.42 13.12 7.23
CA TRP A 54 -16.64 11.68 7.41
C TRP A 54 -16.96 11.01 6.08
N LEU A 55 -16.11 10.09 5.65
CA LEU A 55 -16.22 9.34 4.41
C LEU A 55 -16.52 7.87 4.72
N PRO A 56 -17.67 7.32 4.28
CA PRO A 56 -17.98 5.91 4.47
C PRO A 56 -17.19 5.05 3.49
N GLY A 57 -16.73 3.89 3.94
CA GLY A 57 -16.10 2.90 3.08
C GLY A 57 -16.04 1.53 3.72
N ASP A 58 -15.27 0.67 3.08
CA ASP A 58 -14.89 -0.65 3.56
C ASP A 58 -13.37 -0.76 3.53
N THR A 59 -12.81 -1.66 4.31
CA THR A 59 -11.37 -1.93 4.32
C THR A 59 -11.03 -3.32 3.83
N HIS A 60 -12.00 -4.24 3.69
CA HIS A 60 -11.73 -5.66 3.40
C HIS A 60 -12.84 -6.22 2.52
N VAL A 61 -12.57 -6.38 1.22
CA VAL A 61 -13.52 -6.82 0.20
C VAL A 61 -12.81 -7.67 -0.84
N HIS A 62 -13.39 -8.80 -1.19
CA HIS A 62 -12.83 -9.77 -2.13
C HIS A 62 -13.61 -9.80 -3.44
N ASP A 63 -12.96 -10.28 -4.49
CA ASP A 63 -13.59 -10.62 -5.75
C ASP A 63 -12.94 -11.86 -6.39
N ASP A 64 -13.34 -12.22 -7.61
CA ASP A 64 -12.79 -13.41 -8.26
C ASP A 64 -11.27 -13.39 -8.54
N HIS A 65 -10.51 -12.38 -8.14
CA HIS A 65 -9.03 -12.47 -8.13
C HIS A 65 -8.51 -13.38 -7.03
N SER A 66 -9.26 -13.58 -5.95
CA SER A 66 -8.97 -14.58 -4.91
C SER A 66 -9.73 -15.88 -5.15
N SER A 67 -9.15 -17.01 -4.72
CA SER A 67 -9.73 -18.33 -4.96
C SER A 67 -11.13 -18.50 -4.34
N ASP A 68 -11.38 -17.87 -3.21
CA ASP A 68 -12.61 -17.91 -2.45
C ASP A 68 -13.46 -16.65 -2.63
N GLY A 69 -13.09 -15.74 -3.53
CA GLY A 69 -13.86 -14.53 -3.79
C GLY A 69 -15.17 -14.73 -4.57
N SER A 70 -15.64 -15.97 -4.74
CA SER A 70 -17.04 -16.25 -5.10
C SER A 70 -17.51 -17.64 -4.68
N ALA A 71 -18.82 -17.79 -4.47
CA ALA A 71 -19.41 -19.03 -4.00
C ALA A 71 -19.19 -20.22 -4.95
N PRO A 72 -19.38 -20.10 -6.29
CA PRO A 72 -19.12 -21.21 -7.20
C PRO A 72 -17.67 -21.71 -7.09
N ARG A 73 -16.70 -20.80 -7.02
CA ARG A 73 -15.28 -21.14 -6.94
C ARG A 73 -14.92 -21.81 -5.63
N GLN A 74 -15.35 -21.23 -4.51
CA GLN A 74 -15.05 -21.80 -3.19
C GLN A 74 -15.69 -23.19 -3.01
N LEU A 75 -16.96 -23.36 -3.37
CA LEU A 75 -17.70 -24.62 -3.17
C LEU A 75 -17.19 -25.76 -4.06
N THR A 76 -16.68 -25.42 -5.24
CA THR A 76 -16.22 -26.41 -6.22
C THR A 76 -14.72 -26.61 -6.21
N ASN A 77 -13.97 -25.89 -5.38
CA ASN A 77 -12.50 -25.88 -5.38
C ASN A 77 -11.97 -25.46 -6.76
N GLN A 78 -12.38 -24.27 -7.19
CA GLN A 78 -11.97 -23.60 -8.43
C GLN A 78 -12.45 -24.25 -9.74
N ARG A 79 -13.37 -25.23 -9.69
CA ARG A 79 -13.79 -25.95 -10.91
C ARG A 79 -14.87 -25.24 -11.72
N ASP A 80 -15.69 -24.42 -11.06
CA ASP A 80 -16.77 -23.68 -11.70
C ASP A 80 -16.36 -22.21 -11.92
N PRO A 81 -16.90 -21.55 -12.98
CA PRO A 81 -16.71 -20.13 -13.24
C PRO A 81 -16.97 -19.22 -12.04
N GLY A 82 -16.19 -18.15 -11.95
CA GLY A 82 -16.43 -17.05 -11.01
C GLY A 82 -17.70 -16.27 -11.35
N ASN A 83 -18.33 -15.66 -10.35
CA ASN A 83 -19.54 -14.86 -10.55
C ASN A 83 -19.51 -13.47 -9.91
N LEU A 84 -18.38 -13.06 -9.36
CA LEU A 84 -18.14 -11.81 -8.65
C LEU A 84 -16.97 -11.05 -9.30
N PRO A 85 -17.19 -10.42 -10.47
CA PRO A 85 -16.15 -9.59 -11.08
C PRO A 85 -15.93 -8.31 -10.27
N VAL A 86 -14.74 -7.71 -10.38
CA VAL A 86 -14.37 -6.39 -9.83
C VAL A 86 -15.50 -5.36 -9.94
N SER A 87 -16.11 -5.26 -11.13
CA SER A 87 -17.18 -4.29 -11.39
C SER A 87 -18.46 -4.48 -10.55
N ASP A 88 -18.76 -5.69 -10.08
CA ASP A 88 -19.96 -5.96 -9.28
C ASP A 88 -19.78 -5.43 -7.84
N GLN A 89 -18.59 -5.61 -7.26
CA GLN A 89 -18.26 -5.02 -5.95
C GLN A 89 -18.24 -3.50 -6.00
N ILE A 90 -17.60 -2.92 -7.02
CA ILE A 90 -17.58 -1.47 -7.26
C ILE A 90 -19.02 -0.93 -7.43
N SER A 91 -19.83 -1.56 -8.28
CA SER A 91 -21.21 -1.10 -8.53
C SER A 91 -22.08 -1.20 -7.28
N TYR A 92 -21.89 -2.23 -6.46
CA TYR A 92 -22.61 -2.36 -5.20
C TYR A 92 -22.20 -1.26 -4.22
N ALA A 93 -20.89 -1.03 -4.02
CA ALA A 93 -20.35 0.03 -3.17
C ALA A 93 -20.86 1.42 -3.60
N GLU A 94 -20.92 1.69 -4.91
CA GLU A 94 -21.54 2.92 -5.43
C GLU A 94 -23.03 3.02 -5.07
N SER A 95 -23.76 1.91 -5.16
CA SER A 95 -25.21 1.88 -4.93
C SER A 95 -25.61 2.15 -3.47
N VAL A 96 -24.73 1.84 -2.52
CA VAL A 96 -24.92 2.06 -1.08
C VAL A 96 -24.25 3.35 -0.57
N GLY A 97 -23.64 4.12 -1.48
CA GLY A 97 -23.09 5.45 -1.21
C GLY A 97 -21.74 5.45 -0.49
N LEU A 98 -20.89 4.44 -0.70
CA LEU A 98 -19.51 4.49 -0.21
C LEU A 98 -18.74 5.62 -0.91
N ALA A 99 -17.75 6.17 -0.22
CA ALA A 99 -16.82 7.16 -0.74
C ALA A 99 -15.53 6.54 -1.27
N PHE A 100 -15.10 5.42 -0.69
CA PHE A 100 -13.91 4.68 -1.08
C PHE A 100 -14.12 3.17 -0.99
N LEU A 101 -13.34 2.41 -1.77
CA LEU A 101 -13.36 0.95 -1.78
C LEU A 101 -11.97 0.41 -2.16
N PRO A 102 -11.32 -0.39 -1.31
CA PRO A 102 -10.24 -1.27 -1.71
C PRO A 102 -10.78 -2.63 -2.19
N LEU A 103 -9.97 -3.35 -2.98
CA LEU A 103 -10.14 -4.77 -3.27
C LEU A 103 -8.92 -5.50 -2.72
N THR A 104 -9.13 -6.42 -1.80
CA THR A 104 -8.10 -6.97 -0.91
C THR A 104 -7.95 -8.48 -1.11
N ASP A 105 -7.93 -8.94 -2.35
CA ASP A 105 -7.79 -10.35 -2.67
C ASP A 105 -6.51 -10.97 -2.10
N HIS A 106 -6.59 -12.25 -1.75
CA HIS A 106 -5.51 -12.97 -1.07
C HIS A 106 -4.18 -12.98 -1.85
N ARG A 107 -3.16 -12.33 -1.28
CA ARG A 107 -1.75 -12.43 -1.68
C ARG A 107 -1.49 -12.14 -3.17
N THR A 108 -2.35 -11.32 -3.76
CA THR A 108 -2.25 -10.85 -5.14
C THR A 108 -2.51 -9.35 -5.22
N PHE A 109 -1.93 -8.74 -6.25
CA PHE A 109 -2.14 -7.34 -6.62
C PHE A 109 -2.77 -7.22 -8.01
N ASP A 110 -3.12 -8.35 -8.65
CA ASP A 110 -3.54 -8.42 -10.05
C ASP A 110 -4.92 -7.80 -10.30
N GLN A 111 -5.78 -7.74 -9.29
CA GLN A 111 -7.10 -7.08 -9.33
C GLN A 111 -7.02 -5.60 -9.71
N HIS A 112 -5.89 -4.94 -9.44
CA HIS A 112 -5.68 -3.54 -9.82
C HIS A 112 -5.31 -3.37 -11.29
N TRP A 113 -4.91 -4.45 -11.97
CA TRP A 113 -4.57 -4.45 -13.39
C TRP A 113 -5.76 -4.85 -14.27
N ASP A 114 -6.84 -5.35 -13.66
CA ASP A 114 -8.10 -5.61 -14.35
C ASP A 114 -8.66 -4.31 -15.00
N PRO A 115 -9.04 -4.32 -16.29
CA PRO A 115 -9.65 -3.17 -16.96
C PRO A 115 -10.97 -2.68 -16.33
N LEU A 116 -11.63 -3.52 -15.54
CA LEU A 116 -12.85 -3.24 -14.79
C LEU A 116 -12.58 -2.51 -13.45
N TRP A 117 -11.33 -2.41 -13.02
CA TRP A 117 -10.93 -1.59 -11.86
C TRP A 117 -11.03 -0.10 -12.20
N ARG A 118 -12.26 0.43 -12.20
CA ARG A 118 -12.56 1.82 -12.54
C ARG A 118 -13.88 2.26 -11.90
N SER A 119 -13.92 3.51 -11.46
CA SER A 119 -15.15 4.17 -11.00
C SER A 119 -15.04 5.66 -11.24
N ASP A 120 -16.15 6.29 -11.64
CA ASP A 120 -16.27 7.75 -11.71
C ASP A 120 -16.78 8.35 -10.38
N LYS A 121 -17.10 7.49 -9.38
CA LYS A 121 -17.70 7.91 -8.11
C LYS A 121 -16.84 7.57 -6.92
N LEU A 122 -16.28 6.36 -6.84
CA LEU A 122 -15.49 5.89 -5.72
C LEU A 122 -14.02 6.31 -5.84
N LEU A 123 -13.42 6.66 -4.71
CA LEU A 123 -11.97 6.58 -4.54
C LEU A 123 -11.60 5.09 -4.46
N LEU A 124 -11.09 4.54 -5.56
CA LEU A 124 -10.56 3.18 -5.54
C LEU A 124 -9.17 3.20 -4.89
N LEU A 125 -9.00 2.33 -3.89
CA LEU A 125 -7.72 2.15 -3.20
C LEU A 125 -7.11 0.84 -3.67
N THR A 126 -5.78 0.81 -3.81
CA THR A 126 -5.09 -0.48 -3.92
C THR A 126 -5.21 -1.23 -2.60
N GLY A 127 -5.40 -2.55 -2.64
CA GLY A 127 -5.62 -3.39 -1.47
C GLY A 127 -5.00 -4.78 -1.62
N GLU A 128 -4.62 -5.42 -0.52
CA GLU A 128 -4.16 -6.82 -0.52
C GLU A 128 -4.50 -7.44 0.84
N GLU A 129 -5.06 -8.66 0.86
CA GLU A 129 -5.02 -9.49 2.06
C GLU A 129 -3.72 -10.30 2.05
N VAL A 130 -2.75 -9.79 2.79
CA VAL A 130 -1.37 -10.26 2.84
C VAL A 130 -1.21 -11.42 3.82
N ASN A 131 -0.09 -12.11 3.67
CA ASN A 131 0.37 -13.24 4.50
C ASN A 131 -0.48 -14.51 4.38
N GLY A 132 0.15 -15.65 4.64
CA GLY A 132 -0.56 -16.93 4.70
C GLY A 132 -1.31 -17.16 6.02
N SER A 133 -0.71 -16.77 7.13
CA SER A 133 -1.30 -16.71 8.48
C SER A 133 -0.28 -16.04 9.42
N PRO A 134 -0.70 -15.10 10.29
CA PRO A 134 -2.03 -14.50 10.32
C PRO A 134 -2.30 -13.66 9.06
N HIS A 135 -3.56 -13.53 8.67
CA HIS A 135 -3.95 -12.63 7.59
C HIS A 135 -3.90 -11.17 8.05
N SER A 136 -3.64 -10.27 7.12
CA SER A 136 -3.65 -8.83 7.38
C SER A 136 -4.05 -8.08 6.13
N ILE A 137 -4.55 -6.86 6.31
CA ILE A 137 -4.98 -6.01 5.20
C ILE A 137 -3.97 -4.90 4.99
N VAL A 138 -3.55 -4.73 3.75
CA VAL A 138 -2.72 -3.62 3.30
C VAL A 138 -3.50 -2.75 2.33
N LEU A 139 -3.58 -1.44 2.60
CA LEU A 139 -4.25 -0.48 1.73
C LEU A 139 -3.29 0.61 1.24
N GLY A 140 -3.40 0.98 -0.04
CA GLY A 140 -2.63 2.06 -0.64
C GLY A 140 -1.18 1.71 -1.00
N ALA A 141 -0.82 0.42 -0.97
CA ALA A 141 0.49 -0.05 -1.43
C ALA A 141 0.70 0.27 -2.91
N VAL A 142 1.97 0.47 -3.28
CA VAL A 142 2.34 0.70 -4.68
C VAL A 142 2.55 -0.62 -5.42
N ASP A 143 2.67 -1.72 -4.69
CA ASP A 143 2.94 -3.07 -5.18
C ASP A 143 2.71 -4.11 -4.06
N THR A 144 2.77 -5.40 -4.40
CA THR A 144 2.56 -6.52 -3.47
C THR A 144 3.51 -6.49 -2.26
N VAL A 145 2.98 -6.78 -1.08
CA VAL A 145 3.77 -7.07 0.13
C VAL A 145 4.00 -8.59 0.22
N VAL A 146 5.25 -9.02 0.06
CA VAL A 146 5.56 -10.46 -0.06
C VAL A 146 5.80 -11.08 1.32
N ASP A 147 5.01 -12.11 1.63
CA ASP A 147 5.20 -12.96 2.80
C ASP A 147 6.36 -13.96 2.60
N GLY A 148 7.51 -13.63 3.18
CA GLY A 148 8.75 -14.41 3.09
C GLY A 148 8.81 -15.61 4.03
N ALA A 149 9.80 -16.47 3.84
CA ALA A 149 10.04 -17.60 4.73
C ALA A 149 10.75 -17.16 6.02
N ASN A 150 10.32 -17.70 7.16
CA ASN A 150 11.06 -17.56 8.42
C ASN A 150 12.30 -18.49 8.42
N PRO A 151 13.51 -17.97 8.69
CA PRO A 151 14.69 -18.78 8.90
C PRO A 151 14.49 -19.72 10.09
N PRO A 152 15.01 -20.96 10.03
CA PRO A 152 14.91 -21.91 11.14
C PRO A 152 15.36 -21.30 12.48
N GLY A 153 14.52 -21.42 13.51
CA GLY A 153 14.79 -20.89 14.85
C GLY A 153 14.46 -19.40 15.07
N SER A 154 13.91 -18.71 14.07
CA SER A 154 13.39 -17.35 14.23
C SER A 154 12.07 -17.34 15.01
N ALA A 155 11.73 -16.20 15.63
CA ALA A 155 10.40 -15.99 16.20
C ALA A 155 9.32 -16.12 15.13
N ALA A 156 8.17 -16.70 15.48
CA ALA A 156 7.09 -16.98 14.54
C ALA A 156 6.62 -15.73 13.79
N PHE A 157 6.57 -14.57 14.45
CA PHE A 157 6.06 -13.32 13.89
C PHE A 157 7.07 -12.51 13.05
N ARG A 158 8.31 -13.00 12.86
CA ARG A 158 9.36 -12.24 12.14
C ARG A 158 8.93 -11.83 10.73
N HIS A 159 8.38 -12.75 9.94
CA HIS A 159 7.87 -12.46 8.60
C HIS A 159 6.73 -11.42 8.60
N VAL A 160 5.80 -11.49 9.56
CA VAL A 160 4.73 -10.46 9.71
C VAL A 160 5.34 -9.10 10.04
N GLN A 161 6.33 -9.05 10.95
CA GLN A 161 7.01 -7.80 11.27
C GLN A 161 7.76 -7.21 10.06
N GLN A 162 8.37 -8.05 9.22
CA GLN A 162 9.02 -7.63 7.98
C GLN A 162 8.01 -7.09 6.96
N SER A 163 6.81 -7.67 6.93
CA SER A 163 5.70 -7.21 6.08
C SER A 163 5.17 -5.85 6.53
N ILE A 164 5.04 -5.60 7.83
CA ILE A 164 4.69 -4.26 8.37
C ILE A 164 5.74 -3.22 7.95
N TRP A 165 7.03 -3.54 8.10
CA TRP A 165 8.10 -2.63 7.72
C TRP A 165 8.15 -2.35 6.21
N ASP A 166 7.85 -3.35 5.37
CA ASP A 166 7.76 -3.15 3.92
C ASP A 166 6.51 -2.33 3.55
N THR A 167 5.37 -2.58 4.19
CA THR A 167 4.13 -1.81 4.04
C THR A 167 4.35 -0.33 4.35
N HIS A 168 4.99 -0.01 5.47
CA HIS A 168 5.28 1.36 5.85
C HIS A 168 6.34 2.03 4.96
N ALA A 169 7.29 1.26 4.43
CA ALA A 169 8.23 1.77 3.43
C ALA A 169 7.53 2.18 2.12
N GLN A 170 6.32 1.68 1.87
CA GLN A 170 5.48 2.09 0.75
C GLN A 170 4.53 3.27 1.07
N ASP A 171 4.56 3.79 2.31
CA ASP A 171 3.50 4.63 2.88
C ASP A 171 2.10 4.04 2.64
N ALA A 172 1.97 2.74 2.90
CA ALA A 172 0.72 2.01 2.90
C ALA A 172 0.19 1.81 4.34
N PHE A 173 -1.09 1.50 4.47
CA PHE A 173 -1.77 1.27 5.74
C PHE A 173 -1.80 -0.22 6.06
N TRP A 174 -1.52 -0.60 7.31
CA TRP A 174 -1.58 -1.97 7.80
C TRP A 174 -2.71 -2.18 8.82
N SER A 175 -3.59 -3.15 8.57
CA SER A 175 -4.58 -3.63 9.54
C SER A 175 -4.41 -5.11 9.84
N VAL A 176 -4.51 -5.48 11.12
CA VAL A 176 -4.72 -6.89 11.50
C VAL A 176 -6.15 -7.28 11.13
N ALA A 177 -6.30 -8.32 10.32
CA ALA A 177 -7.61 -8.89 9.95
C ALA A 177 -8.09 -9.84 11.03
N HIS A 178 -9.36 -9.78 11.41
CA HIS A 178 -10.06 -10.68 12.35
C HIS A 178 -9.10 -11.47 13.28
N PRO A 179 -8.51 -10.81 14.31
CA PRO A 179 -7.35 -11.31 15.07
C PRO A 179 -7.57 -12.63 15.82
N ASP A 180 -8.81 -13.11 15.87
CA ASP A 180 -9.18 -14.41 16.42
C ASP A 180 -8.79 -15.61 15.51
N ASP A 181 -8.31 -15.34 14.29
CA ASP A 181 -7.74 -16.32 13.35
C ASP A 181 -6.22 -16.16 13.11
N GLY A 182 -5.46 -15.88 14.18
CA GLY A 182 -4.00 -15.87 14.03
C GLY A 182 -3.18 -15.30 15.18
N GLU A 183 -3.79 -14.42 15.98
CA GLU A 183 -3.10 -13.66 17.02
C GLU A 183 -3.66 -13.91 18.42
N TYR A 184 -4.94 -14.27 18.53
CA TYR A 184 -5.65 -14.23 19.81
C TYR A 184 -6.72 -15.31 19.94
N THR A 185 -6.91 -15.81 21.16
CA THR A 185 -8.15 -16.50 21.53
C THR A 185 -8.58 -16.06 22.92
N PRO A 186 -9.88 -16.05 23.27
CA PRO A 186 -10.32 -15.71 24.62
C PRO A 186 -9.73 -16.63 25.70
N ALA A 187 -9.46 -17.90 25.36
CA ALA A 187 -8.95 -18.89 26.30
C ALA A 187 -7.45 -18.77 26.59
N ALA A 188 -6.64 -18.53 25.55
CA ALA A 188 -5.18 -18.47 25.67
C ALA A 188 -4.64 -17.03 25.78
N GLY A 189 -5.45 -16.04 25.40
CA GLY A 189 -4.98 -14.68 25.18
C GLY A 189 -4.16 -14.56 23.89
N PRO A 190 -3.37 -13.48 23.78
CA PRO A 190 -2.50 -13.23 22.63
C PRO A 190 -1.33 -14.23 22.55
N ASN A 191 -1.00 -14.65 21.33
CA ASN A 191 0.13 -15.53 21.02
C ASN A 191 1.36 -14.74 20.53
N ASP A 192 2.39 -15.44 20.04
CA ASP A 192 3.63 -14.82 19.54
C ASP A 192 3.39 -13.80 18.40
N ASN A 193 2.41 -14.04 17.52
CA ASN A 193 2.07 -13.13 16.41
C ASN A 193 1.54 -11.78 16.92
N ALA A 194 0.91 -11.74 18.10
CA ALA A 194 0.47 -10.51 18.74
C ALA A 194 1.61 -9.62 19.27
N SER A 195 2.88 -10.00 19.07
CA SER A 195 4.08 -9.23 19.44
C SER A 195 4.53 -8.24 18.36
N VAL A 196 3.91 -8.25 17.17
CA VAL A 196 4.23 -7.30 16.09
C VAL A 196 4.04 -5.85 16.53
N GLN A 197 4.91 -4.96 16.06
CA GLN A 197 4.87 -3.52 16.34
C GLN A 197 4.71 -2.74 15.04
N GLY A 198 4.10 -1.55 15.14
CA GLY A 198 3.81 -0.70 13.98
C GLY A 198 2.44 -1.00 13.33
N VAL A 199 1.52 -1.64 14.03
CA VAL A 199 0.15 -1.83 13.53
C VAL A 199 -0.57 -0.47 13.46
N ASP A 200 -1.21 -0.15 12.34
CA ASP A 200 -1.98 1.09 12.18
C ASP A 200 -3.43 0.92 12.67
N ALA A 201 -4.05 -0.22 12.36
CA ALA A 201 -5.38 -0.57 12.84
C ALA A 201 -5.59 -2.07 13.08
N VAL A 202 -6.71 -2.38 13.71
CA VAL A 202 -7.22 -3.74 13.89
C VAL A 202 -8.69 -3.75 13.49
N GLU A 203 -9.13 -4.79 12.81
CA GLU A 203 -10.56 -5.05 12.64
C GLU A 203 -11.19 -5.31 14.02
N LEU A 204 -11.96 -4.33 14.51
CA LEU A 204 -12.78 -4.48 15.73
C LEU A 204 -14.15 -5.06 15.40
N TRP A 205 -14.49 -5.04 14.13
CA TRP A 205 -15.77 -5.50 13.62
C TRP A 205 -15.63 -6.06 12.22
N ASN A 206 -15.46 -7.37 12.12
CA ASN A 206 -15.56 -8.11 10.86
C ASN A 206 -16.91 -8.85 10.73
N ALA A 207 -17.58 -8.79 9.57
CA ALA A 207 -18.85 -9.49 9.35
C ALA A 207 -18.73 -11.02 9.41
N SER A 208 -17.56 -11.57 9.08
CA SER A 208 -17.24 -13.00 9.09
C SER A 208 -16.74 -13.52 10.44
N SER A 209 -16.54 -12.65 11.44
CA SER A 209 -15.95 -13.04 12.73
C SER A 209 -16.84 -12.63 13.93
N ASN A 210 -16.29 -12.71 15.15
CA ASN A 210 -16.91 -12.34 16.41
C ASN A 210 -16.34 -11.01 16.96
N PRO A 211 -17.06 -9.88 16.84
CA PRO A 211 -16.58 -8.58 17.30
C PRO A 211 -16.32 -8.52 18.81
N GLU A 212 -16.90 -9.41 19.62
CA GLU A 212 -16.53 -9.47 21.04
C GLU A 212 -15.07 -9.88 21.23
N THR A 213 -14.60 -10.87 20.46
CA THR A 213 -13.23 -11.38 20.57
C THR A 213 -12.22 -10.37 20.03
N GLU A 214 -12.56 -9.73 18.91
CA GLU A 214 -11.76 -8.69 18.27
C GLU A 214 -11.53 -7.48 19.19
N ILE A 215 -12.59 -7.01 19.84
CA ILE A 215 -12.52 -5.92 20.81
C ILE A 215 -11.69 -6.34 22.04
N ASP A 216 -11.80 -7.58 22.52
CA ASP A 216 -10.99 -8.06 23.66
C ASP A 216 -9.49 -8.06 23.33
N TYR A 217 -9.12 -8.47 22.12
CA TYR A 217 -7.75 -8.34 21.63
C TYR A 217 -7.30 -6.88 21.63
N ALA A 218 -8.08 -5.98 21.01
CA ALA A 218 -7.72 -4.58 20.88
C ALA A 218 -7.55 -3.89 22.24
N GLU A 219 -8.49 -4.05 23.16
CA GLU A 219 -8.40 -3.49 24.52
C GLU A 219 -7.16 -4.03 25.25
N ASN A 220 -6.89 -5.32 25.12
CA ASN A 220 -5.72 -5.95 25.71
C ASN A 220 -4.40 -5.32 25.17
N ARG A 221 -4.30 -5.10 23.85
CA ARG A 221 -3.13 -4.46 23.25
C ARG A 221 -3.03 -2.97 23.64
N TRP A 222 -4.12 -2.21 23.60
CA TRP A 222 -4.11 -0.80 24.01
C TRP A 222 -3.65 -0.60 25.45
N ASN A 223 -4.05 -1.51 26.35
CA ASN A 223 -3.59 -1.56 27.74
C ASN A 223 -2.08 -1.81 27.89
N ARG A 224 -1.43 -2.40 26.86
CA ARG A 224 0.01 -2.63 26.78
C ARG A 224 0.77 -1.58 25.97
N GLY A 225 0.17 -0.41 25.75
CA GLY A 225 0.84 0.73 25.13
C GLY A 225 0.84 0.72 23.60
N PHE A 226 0.16 -0.23 22.95
CA PHE A 226 -0.05 -0.21 21.50
C PHE A 226 -1.03 0.91 21.11
N ARG A 227 -0.76 1.61 20.00
CA ARG A 227 -1.50 2.81 19.57
C ARG A 227 -1.98 2.70 18.13
N PHE A 228 -3.00 1.88 17.93
CA PHE A 228 -3.67 1.68 16.64
C PHE A 228 -5.16 2.05 16.73
N GLY A 229 -5.78 2.37 15.59
CA GLY A 229 -7.23 2.57 15.47
C GLY A 229 -8.00 1.26 15.29
N GLY A 230 -9.33 1.35 15.31
CA GLY A 230 -10.22 0.28 14.91
C GLY A 230 -10.77 0.48 13.50
N VAL A 231 -10.93 -0.60 12.74
CA VAL A 231 -11.69 -0.60 11.47
C VAL A 231 -12.80 -1.65 11.52
N ALA A 232 -13.74 -1.52 10.60
CA ALA A 232 -14.81 -2.45 10.33
C ALA A 232 -14.71 -2.93 8.88
N ALA A 233 -14.93 -4.22 8.70
CA ALA A 233 -14.65 -4.95 7.47
C ALA A 233 -15.85 -5.82 7.10
N SER A 234 -16.34 -5.70 5.87
CA SER A 234 -17.39 -6.63 5.42
C SER A 234 -16.87 -8.03 5.13
N ASP A 235 -15.59 -8.14 4.77
CA ASP A 235 -14.98 -9.39 4.33
C ASP A 235 -15.83 -10.08 3.25
N SER A 236 -16.31 -9.24 2.31
CA SER A 236 -17.35 -9.64 1.36
C SER A 236 -16.76 -10.46 0.22
N HIS A 237 -17.04 -11.77 0.27
CA HIS A 237 -16.66 -12.74 -0.75
C HIS A 237 -17.81 -13.14 -1.67
N PHE A 238 -19.08 -13.10 -1.18
CA PHE A 238 -20.21 -13.70 -1.91
C PHE A 238 -21.33 -12.69 -2.08
N LYS A 239 -21.69 -12.39 -3.33
CA LYS A 239 -22.87 -11.58 -3.61
C LYS A 239 -24.16 -12.24 -3.09
N GLU A 240 -24.18 -13.56 -2.97
CA GLU A 240 -25.28 -14.34 -2.39
C GLU A 240 -25.48 -14.07 -0.89
N LEU A 241 -24.44 -13.62 -0.19
CA LEU A 241 -24.47 -13.31 1.25
C LEU A 241 -24.62 -11.82 1.54
N ARG A 242 -24.87 -10.97 0.52
CA ARG A 242 -25.06 -9.52 0.68
C ARG A 242 -26.01 -9.06 1.79
N PRO A 243 -27.08 -9.79 2.14
CA PRO A 243 -27.89 -9.43 3.30
C PRO A 243 -27.09 -9.35 4.61
N ASN A 244 -25.99 -10.08 4.76
CA ASN A 244 -25.20 -10.17 5.98
C ASN A 244 -23.75 -9.65 5.83
N SER A 245 -23.13 -9.84 4.66
CA SER A 245 -21.77 -9.38 4.34
C SER A 245 -21.75 -8.83 2.90
N ALA A 246 -21.56 -7.53 2.78
CA ALA A 246 -21.52 -6.79 1.53
C ALA A 246 -20.60 -5.58 1.68
N PRO A 247 -20.01 -5.04 0.61
CA PRO A 247 -19.19 -3.83 0.71
C PRO A 247 -19.89 -2.73 1.53
N GLY A 248 -19.24 -2.32 2.62
CA GLY A 248 -19.74 -1.35 3.59
C GLY A 248 -20.69 -1.90 4.66
N LYS A 249 -20.78 -3.21 4.86
CA LYS A 249 -21.59 -3.85 5.90
C LYS A 249 -20.75 -4.88 6.68
N PRO A 250 -20.16 -4.50 7.84
CA PRO A 250 -20.18 -3.19 8.48
C PRO A 250 -19.38 -2.09 7.75
N THR A 251 -19.64 -0.83 8.07
CA THR A 251 -18.98 0.34 7.44
C THR A 251 -17.87 0.88 8.34
N THR A 252 -16.69 1.13 7.75
CA THR A 252 -15.68 2.03 8.31
C THR A 252 -15.94 3.45 7.83
N TRP A 253 -16.20 4.38 8.75
CA TRP A 253 -16.20 5.80 8.46
C TRP A 253 -14.85 6.39 8.81
N VAL A 254 -14.26 7.14 7.89
CA VAL A 254 -12.95 7.78 8.04
C VAL A 254 -13.12 9.29 8.09
N PHE A 255 -12.58 9.96 9.11
CA PHE A 255 -12.56 11.42 9.17
C PHE A 255 -11.30 11.95 8.47
N ALA A 256 -11.43 12.23 7.18
CA ALA A 256 -10.35 12.70 6.33
C ALA A 256 -10.38 14.22 6.18
N ALA A 257 -9.21 14.86 6.04
CA ALA A 257 -9.13 16.31 5.83
C ALA A 257 -9.85 16.74 4.54
N GLU A 258 -9.77 15.91 3.50
CA GLU A 258 -10.44 16.10 2.22
C GLU A 258 -10.73 14.74 1.57
N ARG A 259 -11.49 14.75 0.47
CA ARG A 259 -11.84 13.54 -0.27
C ARG A 259 -10.75 13.19 -1.30
N THR A 260 -9.63 12.68 -0.81
CA THR A 260 -8.52 12.16 -1.62
C THR A 260 -8.02 10.82 -1.07
N THR A 261 -7.35 10.02 -1.88
CA THR A 261 -6.79 8.71 -1.45
C THR A 261 -5.82 8.91 -0.28
N ARG A 262 -4.92 9.89 -0.39
CA ARG A 262 -3.91 10.17 0.62
C ARG A 262 -4.54 10.63 1.94
N ALA A 263 -5.55 11.51 1.90
CA ALA A 263 -6.24 11.95 3.11
C ALA A 263 -6.96 10.79 3.83
N ILE A 264 -7.54 9.85 3.09
CA ILE A 264 -8.17 8.65 3.66
C ILE A 264 -7.12 7.75 4.33
N LEU A 265 -6.01 7.45 3.64
CA LEU A 265 -4.93 6.62 4.19
C LEU A 265 -4.29 7.27 5.44
N ASP A 266 -4.08 8.58 5.42
CA ASP A 266 -3.56 9.32 6.58
C ASP A 266 -4.51 9.25 7.77
N ALA A 267 -5.81 9.41 7.54
CA ALA A 267 -6.82 9.34 8.60
C ALA A 267 -7.01 7.90 9.14
N LEU A 268 -6.91 6.88 8.29
CA LEU A 268 -6.89 5.48 8.70
C LEU A 268 -5.70 5.18 9.62
N ARG A 269 -4.48 5.60 9.24
CA ARG A 269 -3.28 5.43 10.09
C ARG A 269 -3.37 6.17 11.42
N ALA A 270 -3.96 7.36 11.42
CA ALA A 270 -4.23 8.09 12.65
C ALA A 270 -5.31 7.42 13.53
N GLY A 271 -6.04 6.43 12.99
CA GLY A 271 -7.15 5.78 13.66
C GLY A 271 -8.39 6.66 13.78
N ARG A 272 -8.54 7.67 12.91
CA ARG A 272 -9.67 8.61 12.92
C ARG A 272 -10.92 7.99 12.30
N THR A 273 -11.42 6.97 12.98
CA THR A 273 -12.49 6.11 12.49
C THR A 273 -13.64 5.96 13.46
N THR A 274 -14.83 5.79 12.90
CA THR A 274 -16.00 5.26 13.60
C THR A 274 -16.65 4.17 12.77
N LEU A 275 -17.18 3.18 13.45
CA LEU A 275 -17.65 1.93 12.90
C LEU A 275 -19.15 1.88 13.05
N THR A 276 -19.86 1.46 12.02
CA THR A 276 -21.33 1.36 12.05
C THR A 276 -21.78 0.06 11.39
N TYR A 277 -22.95 -0.45 11.77
CA TYR A 277 -23.53 -1.65 11.14
C TYR A 277 -23.68 -1.54 9.62
N GLY A 278 -23.87 -0.32 9.11
CA GLY A 278 -24.02 0.02 7.70
C GLY A 278 -24.13 1.53 7.55
N THR A 279 -24.15 2.06 6.32
CA THR A 279 -24.11 3.51 6.06
C THR A 279 -25.28 4.32 6.64
N GLY A 280 -26.38 3.67 7.01
CA GLY A 280 -27.53 4.29 7.69
C GLY A 280 -27.67 3.91 9.17
N GLY A 281 -26.68 3.24 9.75
CA GLY A 281 -26.71 2.74 11.13
C GLY A 281 -26.51 3.83 12.19
N ALA A 282 -26.59 3.43 13.46
CA ALA A 282 -26.21 4.29 14.58
C ALA A 282 -24.76 4.77 14.36
N PHE A 283 -24.51 6.06 14.58
CA PHE A 283 -23.22 6.69 14.33
C PHE A 283 -22.78 7.42 15.59
N ALA A 284 -21.60 7.07 16.11
CA ALA A 284 -21.07 7.65 17.35
C ALA A 284 -19.75 8.39 17.10
N THR A 285 -19.54 9.50 17.80
CA THR A 285 -18.25 10.19 17.88
C THR A 285 -17.84 10.40 19.32
N ILE A 286 -16.53 10.44 19.54
CA ILE A 286 -15.90 10.84 20.80
C ILE A 286 -14.83 11.90 20.50
N GLU A 287 -14.86 12.97 21.28
CA GLU A 287 -13.91 14.07 21.23
C GLU A 287 -13.49 14.45 22.66
N ALA A 288 -12.35 15.11 22.83
CA ALA A 288 -11.85 15.50 24.14
C ALA A 288 -11.32 16.94 24.17
N ASP A 289 -11.73 17.65 25.22
CA ASP A 289 -11.19 18.92 25.69
C ASP A 289 -10.31 18.61 26.92
N LEU A 290 -8.99 18.59 26.75
CA LEU A 290 -8.07 18.20 27.83
C LEU A 290 -7.58 19.37 28.67
N ASP A 291 -7.67 20.61 28.19
CA ASP A 291 -7.25 21.82 28.91
C ASP A 291 -8.42 22.62 29.52
N GLY A 292 -9.65 22.22 29.22
CA GLY A 292 -10.88 22.76 29.78
C GLY A 292 -11.25 24.15 29.27
N ASP A 293 -10.76 24.55 28.09
CA ASP A 293 -11.07 25.84 27.48
C ASP A 293 -12.45 25.89 26.79
N GLY A 294 -13.08 24.73 26.59
CA GLY A 294 -14.39 24.54 25.97
C GLY A 294 -14.34 24.13 24.49
N ARG A 295 -13.16 24.02 23.88
CA ARG A 295 -12.91 23.51 22.54
C ARG A 295 -12.46 22.05 22.63
N PHE A 296 -12.80 21.25 21.64
CA PHE A 296 -12.52 19.81 21.65
C PHE A 296 -11.49 19.48 20.57
N GLU A 297 -10.21 19.69 20.87
CA GLU A 297 -9.11 19.56 19.91
C GLU A 297 -8.73 18.13 19.59
N ALA A 298 -9.11 17.16 20.42
CA ALA A 298 -8.80 15.76 20.22
C ALA A 298 -10.05 14.96 19.82
N MET A 299 -9.86 13.96 18.96
CA MET A 299 -10.92 13.07 18.50
C MET A 299 -10.47 11.60 18.50
N SER A 300 -11.42 10.68 18.28
CA SER A 300 -11.14 9.25 18.11
C SER A 300 -9.93 9.04 17.18
N GLY A 301 -8.98 8.21 17.61
CA GLY A 301 -7.73 7.95 16.91
C GLY A 301 -6.52 8.67 17.52
N ASP A 302 -6.68 9.92 17.98
CA ASP A 302 -5.54 10.74 18.38
C ASP A 302 -4.85 10.22 19.66
N GLU A 303 -3.53 10.41 19.75
CA GLU A 303 -2.78 10.33 21.01
C GLU A 303 -2.44 11.75 21.50
N VAL A 304 -2.94 12.09 22.69
CA VAL A 304 -2.71 13.40 23.31
C VAL A 304 -1.72 13.27 24.45
N ILE A 305 -0.67 14.08 24.43
CA ILE A 305 0.32 14.13 25.52
C ILE A 305 0.04 15.33 26.44
N VAL A 306 -0.23 15.06 27.72
CA VAL A 306 -0.51 16.07 28.75
C VAL A 306 0.62 16.16 29.77
N GLU A 307 0.80 17.33 30.38
CA GLU A 307 1.88 17.56 31.36
C GLU A 307 1.65 16.87 32.71
N SER A 308 0.39 16.61 33.07
CA SER A 308 -0.01 16.16 34.40
C SER A 308 -1.27 15.29 34.35
N ARG A 309 -1.37 14.35 35.30
CA ARG A 309 -2.60 13.59 35.56
C ARG A 309 -3.75 14.46 36.10
N PHE A 310 -3.42 15.61 36.69
CA PHE A 310 -4.41 16.54 37.25
C PHE A 310 -4.87 17.51 36.18
N LEU A 311 -5.84 17.09 35.38
CA LEU A 311 -6.43 17.93 34.36
C LEU A 311 -7.28 19.07 34.96
N PRO A 312 -7.49 20.17 34.23
CA PRO A 312 -8.39 21.24 34.64
C PRO A 312 -9.79 20.72 34.93
N LYS A 313 -10.51 21.35 35.89
CA LYS A 313 -11.85 20.91 36.31
C LYS A 313 -12.90 20.86 35.18
N ARG A 314 -12.64 21.58 34.09
CA ARG A 314 -13.52 21.66 32.92
C ARG A 314 -13.14 20.68 31.81
N ALA A 315 -12.01 19.97 31.93
CA ALA A 315 -11.62 18.95 30.97
C ALA A 315 -12.72 17.90 30.85
N ALA A 316 -13.10 17.58 29.62
CA ALA A 316 -14.27 16.76 29.34
C ALA A 316 -14.12 15.94 28.06
N LEU A 317 -14.78 14.78 28.03
CA LEU A 317 -15.11 14.07 26.80
C LEU A 317 -16.45 14.57 26.28
N ARG A 318 -16.59 14.71 24.96
CA ARG A 318 -17.85 14.94 24.26
C ARG A 318 -18.20 13.69 23.47
N VAL A 319 -19.34 13.09 23.78
CA VAL A 319 -19.88 11.92 23.07
C VAL A 319 -21.13 12.36 22.35
N ARG A 320 -21.18 12.17 21.03
CA ARG A 320 -22.37 12.44 20.21
C ARG A 320 -22.80 11.15 19.53
N VAL A 321 -24.11 10.90 19.52
CA VAL A 321 -24.70 9.75 18.83
C VAL A 321 -25.84 10.21 17.94
N LYS A 322 -25.82 9.73 16.70
CA LYS A 322 -26.88 9.87 15.70
C LYS A 322 -27.55 8.52 15.43
N ALA A 323 -28.83 8.52 15.05
CA ALA A 323 -29.60 7.31 14.70
C ALA A 323 -29.55 6.21 15.78
N GLY A 324 -29.50 6.60 17.06
CA GLY A 324 -29.30 5.70 18.20
C GLY A 324 -30.43 5.69 19.23
N VAL A 325 -31.63 6.21 18.90
CA VAL A 325 -32.74 6.33 19.86
C VAL A 325 -33.07 4.98 20.51
N GLY A 326 -33.07 4.94 21.84
CA GLY A 326 -33.34 3.72 22.62
C GLY A 326 -32.18 2.73 22.71
N ALA A 327 -31.07 2.95 21.98
CA ALA A 327 -29.86 2.14 22.12
C ALA A 327 -29.14 2.46 23.44
N ARG A 328 -28.28 1.53 23.88
CA ARG A 328 -27.35 1.77 24.99
C ARG A 328 -26.05 2.35 24.43
N VAL A 329 -25.67 3.52 24.90
CA VAL A 329 -24.38 4.14 24.60
C VAL A 329 -23.47 3.93 25.80
N LEU A 330 -22.35 3.25 25.58
CA LEU A 330 -21.42 2.82 26.61
C LEU A 330 -20.08 3.51 26.35
N VAL A 331 -19.57 4.22 27.36
CA VAL A 331 -18.25 4.85 27.29
C VAL A 331 -17.32 4.01 28.14
N TYR A 332 -16.26 3.51 27.53
CA TYR A 332 -15.24 2.70 28.21
C TYR A 332 -13.95 3.49 28.36
N ALA A 333 -13.21 3.18 29.41
CA ALA A 333 -11.83 3.60 29.60
C ALA A 333 -10.96 2.39 29.91
N ALA A 334 -9.64 2.52 29.78
CA ALA A 334 -8.70 1.48 30.23
C ALA A 334 -9.04 0.99 31.67
N PRO A 335 -9.12 -0.33 31.93
CA PRO A 335 -8.68 -1.44 31.09
C PRO A 335 -9.72 -1.99 30.11
N GLY A 336 -10.86 -1.34 29.93
CA GLY A 336 -11.90 -1.71 28.95
C GLY A 336 -13.12 -2.39 29.54
N ARG A 337 -13.81 -3.21 28.74
CA ARG A 337 -15.12 -3.80 29.10
C ARG A 337 -15.09 -4.61 30.39
N SER A 338 -13.96 -5.23 30.69
CA SER A 338 -13.74 -5.99 31.93
C SER A 338 -13.93 -5.17 33.22
N ALA A 339 -13.76 -3.84 33.16
CA ALA A 339 -13.99 -2.93 34.28
C ALA A 339 -15.39 -2.28 34.29
N GLY A 340 -16.20 -2.54 33.25
CA GLY A 340 -17.48 -1.86 33.03
C GLY A 340 -17.35 -0.45 32.45
N PRO A 341 -18.46 0.13 31.95
CA PRO A 341 -18.43 1.46 31.36
C PRO A 341 -18.26 2.55 32.42
N VAL A 342 -17.49 3.60 32.10
CA VAL A 342 -17.35 4.80 32.94
C VAL A 342 -18.57 5.72 32.83
N ALA A 343 -19.35 5.60 31.75
CA ALA A 343 -20.64 6.27 31.60
C ALA A 343 -21.58 5.43 30.71
N THR A 344 -22.89 5.54 30.96
CA THR A 344 -23.92 4.88 30.16
C THR A 344 -25.08 5.84 29.89
N TYR A 345 -25.52 5.90 28.64
CA TYR A 345 -26.62 6.74 28.20
C TYR A 345 -27.64 5.96 27.36
N VAL A 346 -28.84 6.51 27.26
CA VAL A 346 -29.88 6.08 26.34
C VAL A 346 -30.33 7.30 25.53
N PRO A 347 -30.04 7.38 24.22
CA PRO A 347 -30.46 8.50 23.40
C PRO A 347 -31.99 8.56 23.33
N THR A 348 -32.53 9.76 23.50
CA THR A 348 -33.97 10.08 23.41
C THR A 348 -34.30 10.93 22.20
N LYS A 349 -33.27 11.43 21.52
CA LYS A 349 -33.34 12.19 20.27
C LYS A 349 -32.46 11.52 19.23
N ASP A 350 -32.78 11.75 17.97
CA ASP A 350 -32.04 11.19 16.84
C ASP A 350 -30.57 11.62 16.86
N ASP A 351 -30.30 12.88 17.21
CA ASP A 351 -28.95 13.42 17.42
C ASP A 351 -28.84 13.94 18.86
N GLN A 352 -27.95 13.33 19.65
CA GLN A 352 -27.80 13.67 21.07
C GLN A 352 -26.34 13.66 21.50
N THR A 353 -25.96 14.66 22.30
CA THR A 353 -24.61 14.87 22.81
C THR A 353 -24.58 14.88 24.34
N TRP A 354 -23.55 14.29 24.93
CA TRP A 354 -23.24 14.34 26.35
C TRP A 354 -21.81 14.79 26.59
N GLN A 355 -21.57 15.42 27.74
CA GLN A 355 -20.23 15.72 28.23
C GLN A 355 -19.95 14.94 29.50
N ILE A 356 -18.74 14.37 29.59
CA ILE A 356 -18.27 13.56 30.71
C ILE A 356 -17.02 14.22 31.28
N PRO A 357 -16.96 14.57 32.57
CA PRO A 357 -15.74 15.07 33.18
C PRO A 357 -14.58 14.08 33.00
N LEU A 358 -13.41 14.57 32.55
CA LEU A 358 -12.26 13.73 32.25
C LEU A 358 -11.32 13.67 33.47
N THR A 359 -11.01 12.45 33.95
CA THR A 359 -10.05 12.23 35.04
C THR A 359 -9.12 11.09 34.67
N LEU A 360 -7.81 11.32 34.82
CA LEU A 360 -6.76 10.35 34.49
C LEU A 360 -6.38 9.52 35.72
N THR A 361 -6.51 8.19 35.61
CA THR A 361 -6.16 7.24 36.68
C THR A 361 -4.77 6.60 36.49
N ALA A 362 -4.21 6.70 35.29
CA ALA A 362 -2.91 6.14 34.89
C ALA A 362 -2.12 7.15 34.02
N ASP A 363 -0.82 6.90 33.83
CA ASP A 363 0.02 7.73 32.93
C ASP A 363 -0.33 7.49 31.46
N HIS A 364 -0.91 6.33 31.15
CA HIS A 364 -1.40 6.01 29.84
C HIS A 364 -2.81 5.44 30.01
N THR A 365 -3.78 6.05 29.34
CA THR A 365 -5.17 5.60 29.31
C THR A 365 -5.74 5.80 27.92
N TRP A 366 -6.95 5.29 27.70
CA TRP A 366 -7.70 5.47 26.48
C TRP A 366 -9.20 5.53 26.79
N TYR A 367 -9.98 6.14 25.91
CA TYR A 367 -11.44 6.21 26.00
C TYR A 367 -12.08 5.89 24.65
N ARG A 368 -13.12 5.06 24.63
CA ARG A 368 -13.88 4.74 23.40
C ARG A 368 -15.38 4.64 23.68
N VAL A 369 -16.17 4.72 22.62
CA VAL A 369 -17.63 4.62 22.69
C VAL A 369 -18.10 3.37 21.96
N GLU A 370 -19.15 2.76 22.50
CA GLU A 370 -19.86 1.65 21.90
C GLU A 370 -21.37 1.90 21.95
N VAL A 371 -22.09 1.54 20.88
CA VAL A 371 -23.54 1.59 20.82
C VAL A 371 -24.08 0.18 20.64
N ARG A 372 -24.96 -0.24 21.55
CA ARG A 372 -25.52 -1.60 21.65
C ARG A 372 -27.04 -1.55 21.60
N ALA A 373 -27.66 -2.38 20.76
CA ALA A 373 -29.11 -2.51 20.68
C ALA A 373 -29.55 -3.84 20.04
N PRO A 374 -30.79 -4.31 20.30
CA PRO A 374 -31.38 -5.44 19.57
C PRO A 374 -31.35 -5.23 18.04
N GLY A 375 -31.37 -6.33 17.28
CA GLY A 375 -31.46 -6.31 15.81
C GLY A 375 -30.59 -7.41 15.16
N GLU A 376 -30.18 -7.19 13.90
CA GLU A 376 -29.34 -8.13 13.14
C GLU A 376 -28.04 -8.49 13.88
N ILE A 377 -27.59 -9.74 13.72
CA ILE A 377 -26.39 -10.27 14.36
C ILE A 377 -25.18 -9.47 13.88
N SER A 378 -24.29 -9.08 14.80
CA SER A 378 -23.17 -8.19 14.46
C SER A 378 -22.04 -8.90 13.69
N GLY A 379 -21.92 -10.22 13.75
CA GLY A 379 -20.94 -10.96 12.96
C GLY A 379 -21.29 -12.44 12.87
N ARG A 380 -20.73 -13.16 11.89
CA ARG A 380 -21.05 -14.56 11.62
C ARG A 380 -20.87 -15.46 12.85
N ASP A 381 -19.82 -15.18 13.63
CA ASP A 381 -19.42 -15.98 14.79
C ASP A 381 -19.83 -15.31 16.12
N ALA A 382 -20.61 -14.22 16.06
CA ALA A 382 -21.23 -13.60 17.23
C ALA A 382 -22.34 -14.49 17.83
N ASP A 383 -22.58 -14.38 19.15
CA ASP A 383 -23.67 -15.12 19.79
C ASP A 383 -25.04 -14.54 19.34
N PRO A 384 -25.86 -15.34 18.64
CA PRO A 384 -27.16 -14.89 18.15
C PRO A 384 -28.18 -14.62 19.27
N ASN A 385 -27.92 -15.10 20.49
CA ASN A 385 -28.79 -14.90 21.64
C ASN A 385 -28.45 -13.65 22.46
N LEU A 386 -27.36 -12.94 22.11
CA LEU A 386 -27.04 -11.67 22.74
C LEU A 386 -28.17 -10.67 22.45
N PRO A 387 -28.89 -10.18 23.49
CA PRO A 387 -30.02 -9.30 23.30
C PRO A 387 -29.60 -7.94 22.74
N ASP A 388 -28.34 -7.54 22.94
CA ASP A 388 -27.78 -6.26 22.55
C ASP A 388 -26.53 -6.43 21.68
N GLN A 389 -26.76 -6.57 20.38
CA GLN A 389 -25.71 -6.66 19.37
C GLN A 389 -24.99 -5.31 19.20
N LEU A 390 -23.76 -5.35 18.67
CA LEU A 390 -23.00 -4.16 18.30
C LEU A 390 -23.71 -3.39 17.17
N ARG A 391 -23.79 -2.07 17.31
CA ARG A 391 -24.40 -1.15 16.31
C ARG A 391 -23.46 -0.07 15.84
N ALA A 392 -22.62 0.41 16.74
CA ALA A 392 -21.54 1.34 16.43
C ALA A 392 -20.39 1.20 17.43
N ALA A 393 -19.17 1.54 17.01
CA ALA A 393 -18.02 1.66 17.90
C ALA A 393 -17.08 2.76 17.39
N THR A 394 -16.36 3.43 18.27
CA THR A 394 -15.33 4.39 17.87
C THR A 394 -13.94 3.78 18.06
N SER A 395 -12.97 4.26 17.28
CA SER A 395 -11.59 4.23 17.72
C SER A 395 -11.42 4.94 19.07
N PRO A 396 -10.41 4.56 19.87
CA PRO A 396 -10.14 5.22 21.14
C PRO A 396 -9.49 6.59 20.96
N ILE A 397 -9.70 7.51 21.92
CA ILE A 397 -8.77 8.63 22.18
C ILE A 397 -7.73 8.12 23.18
N PHE A 398 -6.45 8.24 22.85
CA PHE A 398 -5.37 7.92 23.78
C PHE A 398 -4.91 9.17 24.52
N VAL A 399 -4.68 9.03 25.84
CA VAL A 399 -4.13 10.11 26.66
C VAL A 399 -2.92 9.59 27.41
N SER A 400 -1.78 10.25 27.21
CA SER A 400 -0.51 9.91 27.83
C SER A 400 0.05 11.10 28.61
N VAL A 401 0.75 10.83 29.72
CA VAL A 401 1.31 11.87 30.61
C VAL A 401 2.80 11.99 30.38
N LYS A 402 3.26 13.20 30.03
CA LYS A 402 4.66 13.62 29.75
C LYS A 402 5.36 12.95 28.57
N GLN A 403 5.04 11.71 28.25
CA GLN A 403 5.67 10.95 27.17
C GLN A 403 4.64 10.05 26.50
N ALA A 404 4.81 9.80 25.20
CA ALA A 404 3.98 8.84 24.47
C ALA A 404 4.16 7.41 25.00
N ALA A 405 3.16 6.56 24.76
CA ALA A 405 3.25 5.17 25.18
C ALA A 405 4.21 4.37 24.28
N VAL A 406 5.00 3.52 24.91
CA VAL A 406 5.86 2.53 24.25
C VAL A 406 5.14 1.19 24.27
N PRO A 407 5.00 0.49 23.13
CA PRO A 407 4.35 -0.81 23.09
C PRO A 407 5.18 -1.83 23.88
N ALA A 408 4.52 -2.62 24.71
CA ALA A 408 5.14 -3.68 25.49
C ALA A 408 4.71 -5.05 24.95
N PRO A 409 5.31 -5.59 23.88
CA PRO A 409 4.97 -6.91 23.35
C PRO A 409 5.39 -8.05 24.29
N GLU A 410 4.87 -9.25 24.06
CA GLU A 410 5.31 -10.48 24.73
C GLU A 410 6.74 -10.85 24.32
N ILE A 411 7.07 -10.68 23.04
CA ILE A 411 8.41 -10.90 22.49
C ILE A 411 8.95 -9.58 21.92
N ALA A 412 10.08 -9.11 22.45
CA ALA A 412 10.71 -7.90 21.96
C ALA A 412 11.36 -8.09 20.58
N LEU A 413 11.38 -7.02 19.78
CA LEU A 413 12.16 -6.98 18.56
C LEU A 413 13.67 -7.06 18.86
N PRO A 414 14.48 -7.67 17.98
CA PRO A 414 15.92 -7.59 18.08
C PRO A 414 16.41 -6.12 18.08
N PRO A 415 17.47 -5.82 18.86
CA PRO A 415 18.08 -4.50 18.83
C PRO A 415 18.50 -4.09 17.42
N ALA A 416 18.18 -2.86 17.02
CA ALA A 416 18.61 -2.31 15.74
C ALA A 416 20.14 -2.20 15.67
N ASN A 417 20.72 -2.46 14.50
CA ASN A 417 22.14 -2.19 14.28
C ASN A 417 22.40 -0.68 14.21
N GLN A 418 23.35 -0.19 15.02
CA GLN A 418 23.69 1.23 15.14
C GLN A 418 25.02 1.59 14.45
N THR A 419 25.62 0.68 13.69
CA THR A 419 26.88 0.96 13.00
C THR A 419 26.66 2.05 11.93
N ASN A 420 27.56 3.03 11.90
CA ASN A 420 27.49 4.14 10.94
C ASN A 420 27.83 3.66 9.52
N ASP A 421 26.87 3.79 8.61
CA ASP A 421 26.99 3.45 7.18
C ASP A 421 27.42 4.65 6.31
N ARG A 422 27.67 5.82 6.92
CA ARG A 422 28.06 7.08 6.27
C ARG A 422 27.05 7.60 5.25
N ALA A 423 25.78 7.16 5.33
CA ALA A 423 24.75 7.68 4.45
C ALA A 423 24.36 9.12 4.84
N GLU A 424 24.19 9.98 3.83
CA GLU A 424 23.83 11.38 3.98
C GLU A 424 22.37 11.58 3.61
N LEU A 425 21.63 12.41 4.37
CA LEU A 425 20.25 12.74 4.05
C LEU A 425 20.16 13.49 2.70
N ALA A 426 19.42 12.92 1.77
CA ALA A 426 19.17 13.49 0.45
C ALA A 426 17.76 14.12 0.33
N VAL A 427 16.68 13.53 0.83
CA VAL A 427 15.33 14.13 0.76
C VAL A 427 14.52 13.68 1.97
N GLY A 428 13.63 14.54 2.47
CA GLY A 428 12.68 14.21 3.54
C GLY A 428 13.06 14.84 4.90
N GLU A 429 12.12 14.71 5.82
CA GLU A 429 12.23 15.20 7.19
C GLU A 429 11.56 14.25 8.18
N ALA A 430 11.97 14.34 9.44
CA ALA A 430 11.46 13.48 10.50
C ALA A 430 9.96 13.74 10.71
N GLY A 431 9.18 12.67 10.82
CA GLY A 431 7.71 12.69 10.88
C GLY A 431 7.02 12.80 9.52
N GLY A 432 7.76 12.97 8.42
CA GLY A 432 7.24 12.97 7.05
C GLY A 432 7.63 11.72 6.26
N PHE A 433 7.08 11.59 5.07
CA PHE A 433 7.42 10.52 4.13
C PHE A 433 8.10 11.07 2.88
N ALA A 434 9.29 10.56 2.59
CA ALA A 434 9.96 10.65 1.30
C ALA A 434 10.41 9.25 0.86
N GLY A 435 10.04 8.86 -0.36
CA GLY A 435 10.21 7.50 -0.85
C GLY A 435 10.44 7.40 -2.36
N PHE A 436 10.65 6.17 -2.85
CA PHE A 436 10.67 5.83 -4.27
C PHE A 436 11.63 6.68 -5.12
N ALA A 437 12.83 6.91 -4.59
CA ALA A 437 13.79 7.78 -5.23
C ALA A 437 14.41 7.18 -6.50
N ASP A 438 14.88 8.06 -7.37
CA ASP A 438 15.74 7.75 -8.50
C ASP A 438 16.94 8.70 -8.53
N VAL A 439 18.05 8.27 -9.12
CA VAL A 439 19.32 9.01 -9.09
C VAL A 439 20.02 9.01 -10.44
N ALA A 440 20.59 10.15 -10.81
CA ALA A 440 21.48 10.30 -11.96
C ALA A 440 22.72 11.11 -11.58
N VAL A 441 23.90 10.71 -12.08
CA VAL A 441 25.18 11.34 -11.79
C VAL A 441 25.78 11.88 -13.10
N ASP A 442 26.02 13.20 -13.13
CA ASP A 442 26.75 13.85 -14.21
C ASP A 442 27.98 14.56 -13.62
N GLY A 443 29.17 13.99 -13.87
CA GLY A 443 30.44 14.50 -13.37
C GLY A 443 30.56 14.47 -11.84
N GLN A 444 30.29 15.60 -11.19
CA GLN A 444 30.33 15.75 -9.72
C GLN A 444 28.96 16.08 -9.13
N VAL A 445 27.93 16.17 -9.98
CA VAL A 445 26.57 16.50 -9.58
C VAL A 445 25.76 15.22 -9.49
N THR A 446 25.11 15.03 -8.34
CA THR A 446 24.13 13.97 -8.13
C THR A 446 22.73 14.59 -8.18
N HIS A 447 21.91 14.12 -9.10
CA HIS A 447 20.51 14.50 -9.26
C HIS A 447 19.64 13.44 -8.59
N VAL A 448 18.82 13.85 -7.63
CA VAL A 448 17.91 12.94 -6.91
C VAL A 448 16.48 13.41 -7.14
N VAL A 449 15.60 12.50 -7.52
CA VAL A 449 14.15 12.73 -7.51
C VAL A 449 13.50 11.77 -6.54
N ALA A 450 12.40 12.18 -5.91
CA ALA A 450 11.69 11.36 -4.93
C ALA A 450 10.20 11.76 -4.88
N GLU A 451 9.39 10.86 -4.33
CA GLU A 451 8.04 11.18 -3.86
C GLU A 451 8.13 11.74 -2.45
N VAL A 452 7.30 12.75 -2.14
CA VAL A 452 7.12 13.31 -0.81
C VAL A 452 5.62 13.39 -0.50
N HIS A 453 5.21 12.93 0.68
CA HIS A 453 3.82 12.98 1.12
C HIS A 453 3.65 13.97 2.26
N GLU A 454 2.96 15.07 1.97
CA GLU A 454 2.74 16.19 2.87
C GLU A 454 1.36 16.78 2.58
N ASP A 455 0.68 17.30 3.61
CA ASP A 455 -0.64 17.94 3.48
C ASP A 455 -1.67 17.10 2.71
N HIS A 456 -1.67 15.78 2.92
CA HIS A 456 -2.55 14.85 2.21
C HIS A 456 -2.35 14.83 0.69
N ARG A 457 -1.17 15.25 0.23
CA ARG A 457 -0.77 15.27 -1.18
C ARG A 457 0.47 14.42 -1.40
N THR A 458 0.54 13.74 -2.54
CA THR A 458 1.75 13.10 -3.04
C THR A 458 2.38 14.01 -4.12
N SER A 459 3.60 14.48 -3.86
CA SER A 459 4.35 15.38 -4.73
C SER A 459 5.64 14.73 -5.21
N VAL A 460 5.99 14.92 -6.49
CA VAL A 460 7.33 14.64 -7.01
C VAL A 460 8.24 15.84 -6.78
N VAL A 461 9.40 15.59 -6.17
CA VAL A 461 10.43 16.59 -5.89
C VAL A 461 11.78 16.23 -6.53
N TYR A 462 12.63 17.24 -6.69
CA TYR A 462 13.98 17.13 -7.22
C TYR A 462 14.98 17.85 -6.31
N ARG A 463 16.15 17.25 -6.11
CA ARG A 463 17.28 17.83 -5.42
C ARG A 463 18.56 17.66 -6.23
N ARG A 464 19.34 18.73 -6.32
CA ARG A 464 20.65 18.78 -6.95
C ARG A 464 21.73 18.79 -5.87
N LEU A 465 22.70 17.89 -5.93
CA LEU A 465 23.78 17.80 -4.96
C LEU A 465 25.12 17.97 -5.69
N ASP A 466 25.82 19.09 -5.48
CA ASP A 466 27.09 19.38 -6.17
C ASP A 466 28.33 19.34 -5.26
N GLY A 467 28.16 18.90 -4.00
CA GLY A 467 29.24 18.74 -3.04
C GLY A 467 29.90 20.04 -2.57
N ARG A 468 29.43 21.21 -3.01
CA ARG A 468 30.00 22.52 -2.65
C ARG A 468 29.28 23.21 -1.49
N GLY A 469 28.23 22.59 -0.95
CA GLY A 469 27.43 23.13 0.16
C GLY A 469 26.80 24.49 -0.19
N ASN A 470 26.44 24.70 -1.46
CA ASN A 470 25.86 25.95 -1.91
C ASN A 470 24.34 25.93 -1.65
N PRO A 471 23.81 26.83 -0.79
CA PRO A 471 22.40 26.80 -0.39
C PRO A 471 21.40 26.95 -1.54
N ARG A 472 21.82 27.52 -2.68
CA ARG A 472 20.95 27.64 -3.87
C ARG A 472 20.88 26.36 -4.70
N SER A 473 21.94 25.54 -4.73
CA SER A 473 21.91 24.25 -5.43
C SER A 473 21.30 23.15 -4.56
N ASP A 474 21.36 23.25 -3.24
CA ASP A 474 20.87 22.23 -2.32
C ASP A 474 19.35 22.30 -2.04
N LYS A 475 18.62 23.24 -2.66
CA LYS A 475 17.18 23.45 -2.44
C LYS A 475 16.36 22.37 -3.17
N THR A 476 15.43 21.75 -2.45
CA THR A 476 14.40 20.88 -3.02
C THR A 476 13.41 21.68 -3.87
N VAL A 477 13.15 21.20 -5.09
CA VAL A 477 12.20 21.78 -6.05
C VAL A 477 11.02 20.82 -6.23
N VAL A 478 9.80 21.31 -6.06
CA VAL A 478 8.58 20.53 -6.37
C VAL A 478 8.34 20.58 -7.88
N LEU A 479 8.44 19.43 -8.55
CA LEU A 479 8.28 19.31 -10.01
C LEU A 479 6.82 19.13 -10.43
N SER A 480 6.02 18.51 -9.56
CA SER A 480 4.60 18.23 -9.78
C SER A 480 3.69 19.45 -9.64
N GLY A 481 4.23 20.61 -9.23
CA GLY A 481 3.45 21.82 -9.03
C GLY A 481 2.47 21.69 -7.87
N THR A 482 1.18 21.87 -8.14
CA THR A 482 0.10 21.77 -7.12
C THR A 482 -0.63 20.43 -7.17
N SER A 483 -0.23 19.50 -8.04
CA SER A 483 -0.86 18.18 -8.09
C SER A 483 -0.60 17.40 -6.80
N GLY A 484 -1.64 16.74 -6.28
CA GLY A 484 -1.56 15.86 -5.11
C GLY A 484 -1.42 14.38 -5.44
N THR A 485 -1.24 14.01 -6.71
CA THR A 485 -1.30 12.62 -7.19
C THR A 485 -0.03 12.18 -7.95
N ALA A 486 1.05 12.93 -7.85
CA ALA A 486 2.26 12.72 -8.68
C ALA A 486 3.17 11.63 -8.10
N ARG A 487 3.46 10.57 -8.87
CA ARG A 487 4.12 9.34 -8.40
C ARG A 487 5.19 8.85 -9.39
N ALA A 488 5.97 7.85 -8.97
CA ALA A 488 6.94 7.09 -9.74
C ALA A 488 7.93 7.94 -10.57
N PRO A 489 8.70 8.86 -9.96
CA PRO A 489 9.62 9.70 -10.71
C PRO A 489 10.86 8.93 -11.20
N ARG A 490 11.39 9.34 -12.36
CA ARG A 490 12.70 8.91 -12.88
C ARG A 490 13.50 10.09 -13.38
N VAL A 491 14.83 10.01 -13.30
CA VAL A 491 15.74 11.10 -13.68
C VAL A 491 16.91 10.60 -14.52
N VAL A 492 17.30 11.38 -15.52
CA VAL A 492 18.55 11.21 -16.27
C VAL A 492 19.21 12.55 -16.49
N ALA A 493 20.54 12.55 -16.56
CA ALA A 493 21.33 13.76 -16.74
C ALA A 493 22.48 13.53 -17.74
N SER A 494 22.75 14.54 -18.57
CA SER A 494 23.93 14.60 -19.43
C SER A 494 24.33 16.05 -19.66
N GLY A 495 25.44 16.48 -19.06
CA GLY A 495 25.91 17.87 -19.14
C GLY A 495 24.87 18.89 -18.67
N SER A 496 24.38 19.73 -19.58
CA SER A 496 23.35 20.74 -19.30
C SER A 496 21.94 20.17 -19.17
N ASP A 497 21.71 18.99 -19.71
CA ASP A 497 20.38 18.45 -19.93
C ASP A 497 20.00 17.49 -18.81
N VAL A 498 18.95 17.84 -18.07
CA VAL A 498 18.37 17.00 -17.01
C VAL A 498 16.90 16.79 -17.32
N TRP A 499 16.50 15.54 -17.45
CA TRP A 499 15.13 15.15 -17.73
C TRP A 499 14.54 14.42 -16.53
N VAL A 500 13.32 14.78 -16.17
CA VAL A 500 12.56 14.10 -15.12
C VAL A 500 11.19 13.73 -15.66
N VAL A 501 10.84 12.45 -15.54
CA VAL A 501 9.52 11.92 -15.90
C VAL A 501 8.81 11.40 -14.65
N TRP A 502 7.48 11.50 -14.61
CA TRP A 502 6.65 10.94 -13.54
C TRP A 502 5.24 10.61 -14.05
N GLN A 503 4.47 9.82 -13.29
CA GLN A 503 3.04 9.63 -13.56
C GLN A 503 2.20 10.58 -12.70
N ASP A 504 1.11 11.12 -13.24
CA ASP A 504 0.27 12.06 -12.51
C ASP A 504 -1.14 12.16 -13.07
N ALA A 505 -2.13 12.15 -12.19
CA ALA A 505 -3.53 12.40 -12.50
C ALA A 505 -3.93 13.89 -12.36
N GLN A 506 -2.98 14.79 -12.05
CA GLN A 506 -3.21 16.23 -11.85
C GLN A 506 -4.29 16.50 -10.79
N GLY A 507 -4.30 15.71 -9.71
CA GLY A 507 -5.31 15.78 -8.64
C GLY A 507 -6.66 15.15 -8.96
N GLN A 508 -6.85 14.56 -10.15
CA GLN A 508 -8.11 13.93 -10.56
C GLN A 508 -8.09 12.42 -10.29
N GLU A 509 -8.66 11.99 -9.17
CA GLU A 509 -8.68 10.58 -8.78
C GLU A 509 -9.96 9.83 -9.22
N GLN A 510 -10.98 10.54 -9.74
CA GLN A 510 -12.24 9.94 -10.24
C GLN A 510 -12.57 10.49 -11.65
N PRO A 511 -12.51 9.65 -12.70
CA PRO A 511 -11.89 8.33 -12.71
C PRO A 511 -10.37 8.41 -12.51
N HIS A 512 -9.80 7.39 -11.88
CA HIS A 512 -8.34 7.26 -11.74
C HIS A 512 -7.70 7.00 -13.10
N ARG A 513 -7.08 8.04 -13.69
CA ARG A 513 -6.46 8.01 -15.03
C ARG A 513 -5.17 8.82 -15.08
N PRO A 514 -4.10 8.38 -14.38
CA PRO A 514 -2.81 9.06 -14.45
C PRO A 514 -2.29 9.10 -15.89
N GLY A 515 -1.58 10.18 -16.23
CA GLY A 515 -0.81 10.32 -17.46
C GLY A 515 0.69 10.41 -17.17
N ILE A 516 1.53 10.27 -18.20
CA ILE A 516 2.98 10.46 -18.08
C ILE A 516 3.34 11.91 -18.36
N TRP A 517 4.14 12.51 -17.47
CA TRP A 517 4.57 13.90 -17.53
C TRP A 517 6.09 14.00 -17.52
N LEU A 518 6.62 14.92 -18.32
CA LEU A 518 8.05 15.11 -18.53
C LEU A 518 8.42 16.58 -18.31
N ARG A 519 9.54 16.84 -17.64
CA ARG A 519 10.18 18.16 -17.55
C ARG A 519 11.63 18.09 -18.00
N HIS A 520 12.07 19.20 -18.57
CA HIS A 520 13.44 19.40 -19.01
C HIS A 520 14.09 20.59 -18.31
N SER A 521 15.35 20.44 -17.96
CA SER A 521 16.25 21.52 -17.59
C SER A 521 17.38 21.59 -18.62
N HIS A 522 17.67 22.79 -19.13
CA HIS A 522 18.81 23.09 -20.00
C HIS A 522 20.03 23.70 -19.28
N ASN A 523 20.06 23.69 -17.93
CA ASN A 523 21.11 24.34 -17.15
C ASN A 523 21.63 23.48 -15.99
N GLY A 524 21.71 22.16 -16.21
CA GLY A 524 22.26 21.22 -15.24
C GLY A 524 21.40 21.10 -13.98
N GLY A 525 20.07 21.23 -14.13
CA GLY A 525 19.07 21.07 -13.09
C GLY A 525 18.97 22.25 -12.12
N GLN A 526 19.35 23.46 -12.54
CA GLN A 526 19.17 24.68 -11.74
C GLN A 526 17.74 25.22 -11.86
N SER A 527 17.07 24.99 -12.99
CA SER A 527 15.66 25.32 -13.19
C SER A 527 15.04 24.42 -14.27
N PHE A 528 13.76 24.09 -14.12
CA PHE A 528 13.03 23.30 -15.10
C PHE A 528 12.03 24.15 -15.88
N GLY A 529 11.84 23.79 -17.16
CA GLY A 529 10.75 24.30 -17.99
C GLY A 529 9.38 23.79 -17.56
N ALA A 530 8.38 24.06 -18.40
CA ALA A 530 7.02 23.56 -18.22
C ALA A 530 6.97 22.02 -18.33
N ALA A 531 5.99 21.41 -17.68
CA ALA A 531 5.72 19.99 -17.83
C ALA A 531 4.97 19.72 -19.15
N GLU A 532 5.38 18.66 -19.84
CA GLU A 532 4.74 18.14 -21.06
C GLU A 532 4.09 16.79 -20.75
N ARG A 533 2.84 16.58 -21.17
CA ARG A 533 2.18 15.28 -21.09
C ARG A 533 2.54 14.45 -22.31
N LEU A 534 2.97 13.21 -22.09
CA LEU A 534 3.24 12.23 -23.14
C LEU A 534 2.00 11.38 -23.44
N GLY A 535 1.80 11.06 -24.72
CA GLY A 535 0.65 10.30 -25.20
C GLY A 535 -0.70 11.01 -25.07
N THR A 536 -1.72 10.45 -25.72
CA THR A 536 -3.11 10.94 -25.73
C THR A 536 -4.11 9.88 -25.27
N GLY A 537 -3.60 8.77 -24.74
CA GLY A 537 -4.38 7.65 -24.21
C GLY A 537 -5.38 8.07 -23.14
N GLN A 538 -6.51 7.36 -23.12
CA GLN A 538 -7.65 7.59 -22.21
C GLN A 538 -7.70 6.58 -21.06
N GLY A 539 -6.78 5.61 -21.04
CA GLY A 539 -6.59 4.69 -19.93
C GLY A 539 -5.71 5.28 -18.83
N ARG A 540 -5.22 4.40 -17.96
CA ARG A 540 -4.19 4.67 -16.97
C ARG A 540 -2.82 4.49 -17.62
N ALA A 541 -1.94 5.47 -17.47
CA ALA A 541 -0.54 5.39 -17.89
C ALA A 541 0.36 5.53 -16.66
N GLU A 542 1.16 4.49 -16.39
CA GLU A 542 1.82 4.27 -15.11
C GLU A 542 3.25 3.70 -15.28
N HIS A 543 4.04 3.77 -14.21
CA HIS A 543 5.38 3.22 -14.07
C HIS A 543 6.35 3.62 -15.21
N PRO A 544 6.65 4.92 -15.38
CA PRO A 544 7.56 5.35 -16.43
C PRO A 544 9.01 4.90 -16.18
N ALA A 545 9.75 4.68 -17.27
CA ALA A 545 11.19 4.49 -17.34
C ALA A 545 11.82 5.51 -18.29
N LEU A 546 13.08 5.86 -18.05
CA LEU A 546 13.77 6.96 -18.74
C LEU A 546 15.24 6.62 -19.03
N ALA A 547 15.69 6.89 -20.26
CA ALA A 547 17.10 6.96 -20.65
C ALA A 547 17.32 8.07 -21.70
N LEU A 548 18.56 8.23 -22.17
CA LEU A 548 18.91 9.16 -23.24
C LEU A 548 19.39 8.42 -24.48
N LEU A 549 18.90 8.81 -25.66
CA LEU A 549 19.32 8.22 -26.93
C LEU A 549 20.75 8.65 -27.32
N ASP A 550 21.04 9.94 -27.19
CA ASP A 550 22.25 10.58 -27.70
C ASP A 550 22.76 11.72 -26.80
N GLY A 551 22.37 11.69 -25.52
CA GLY A 551 22.66 12.74 -24.54
C GLY A 551 21.68 13.91 -24.55
N GLY A 552 20.81 14.03 -25.55
CA GLY A 552 19.82 15.13 -25.65
C GLY A 552 18.37 14.67 -25.72
N HIS A 553 18.10 13.56 -26.43
CA HIS A 553 16.73 13.08 -26.64
C HIS A 553 16.33 12.01 -25.60
N PRO A 554 15.28 12.23 -24.79
CA PRO A 554 14.85 11.25 -23.81
C PRO A 554 14.04 10.13 -24.47
N VAL A 555 14.34 8.90 -24.06
CA VAL A 555 13.57 7.70 -24.38
C VAL A 555 12.72 7.37 -23.17
N VAL A 556 11.40 7.41 -23.33
CA VAL A 556 10.43 7.18 -22.25
C VAL A 556 9.62 5.93 -22.57
N ALA A 557 9.54 4.98 -21.64
CA ALA A 557 8.63 3.84 -21.73
C ALA A 557 7.67 3.83 -20.52
N TRP A 558 6.44 3.36 -20.68
CA TRP A 558 5.44 3.28 -19.61
C TRP A 558 4.43 2.15 -19.86
N ALA A 559 3.79 1.67 -18.81
CA ALA A 559 2.66 0.76 -18.91
C ALA A 559 1.36 1.54 -19.11
N GLU A 560 0.49 1.11 -20.02
CA GLU A 560 -0.76 1.80 -20.33
C GLU A 560 -1.88 0.82 -20.70
N ASN A 561 -3.09 1.05 -20.20
CA ASN A 561 -4.25 0.19 -20.48
C ASN A 561 -5.34 0.82 -21.38
N SER A 562 -4.98 1.79 -22.23
CA SER A 562 -5.92 2.46 -23.15
C SER A 562 -6.63 1.48 -24.10
N ASP A 563 -5.98 0.36 -24.44
CA ASP A 563 -6.49 -0.66 -25.36
C ASP A 563 -7.15 -1.85 -24.63
N GLY A 564 -7.40 -1.73 -23.32
CA GLY A 564 -7.96 -2.77 -22.47
C GLY A 564 -6.89 -3.35 -21.54
N ALA A 565 -6.02 -4.22 -22.04
CA ALA A 565 -4.92 -4.79 -21.25
C ALA A 565 -3.80 -3.76 -21.05
N PHE A 566 -3.06 -3.87 -19.94
CA PHE A 566 -1.84 -3.10 -19.76
C PHE A 566 -0.77 -3.55 -20.78
N ASP A 567 -0.29 -2.59 -21.57
CA ASP A 567 0.77 -2.76 -22.56
C ASP A 567 1.87 -1.72 -22.34
N VAL A 568 3.08 -2.02 -22.80
CA VAL A 568 4.23 -1.11 -22.75
C VAL A 568 4.25 -0.24 -24.00
N ARG A 569 4.17 1.08 -23.79
CA ARG A 569 4.40 2.11 -24.78
C ARG A 569 5.82 2.64 -24.65
N VAL A 570 6.41 3.08 -25.75
CA VAL A 570 7.71 3.75 -25.78
C VAL A 570 7.72 4.91 -26.78
N GLN A 571 8.41 6.00 -26.43
CA GLN A 571 8.60 7.15 -27.31
C GLN A 571 10.00 7.75 -27.12
N VAL A 572 10.70 8.01 -28.23
CA VAL A 572 11.86 8.91 -28.26
C VAL A 572 11.36 10.34 -28.46
N VAL A 573 11.31 11.14 -27.39
CA VAL A 573 10.73 12.49 -27.43
C VAL A 573 11.59 13.42 -28.30
N GLY A 574 10.94 14.20 -29.15
CA GLY A 574 11.59 15.05 -30.15
C GLY A 574 12.00 14.33 -31.44
N VAL A 575 11.90 13.00 -31.50
CA VAL A 575 12.25 12.18 -32.68
C VAL A 575 11.01 11.44 -33.21
N ASP A 576 10.36 10.66 -32.35
CA ASP A 576 9.16 9.90 -32.70
C ASP A 576 7.92 10.81 -32.66
N ARG A 577 7.04 10.64 -33.66
CA ARG A 577 5.80 11.43 -33.76
C ARG A 577 4.77 11.07 -32.69
N GLU A 578 4.71 9.79 -32.33
CA GLU A 578 3.76 9.23 -31.38
C GLU A 578 4.37 8.02 -30.67
N PRO A 579 3.84 7.62 -29.50
CA PRO A 579 4.29 6.42 -28.79
C PRO A 579 4.00 5.14 -29.57
N VAL A 580 4.89 4.15 -29.48
CA VAL A 580 4.74 2.82 -30.09
C VAL A 580 4.42 1.79 -29.01
N ASN A 581 3.46 0.90 -29.27
CA ASN A 581 3.22 -0.29 -28.42
C ASN A 581 4.24 -1.38 -28.74
N VAL A 582 5.06 -1.76 -27.76
CA VAL A 582 6.09 -2.80 -27.96
C VAL A 582 5.72 -4.15 -27.36
N SER A 583 4.65 -4.25 -26.56
CA SER A 583 4.26 -5.50 -25.89
C SER A 583 3.05 -6.19 -26.51
N ALA A 584 2.18 -5.50 -27.25
CA ALA A 584 0.91 -6.09 -27.73
C ALA A 584 1.10 -7.33 -28.62
N ALA A 585 2.17 -7.37 -29.42
CA ALA A 585 2.39 -8.43 -30.38
C ALA A 585 2.50 -9.80 -29.67
N GLY A 586 1.67 -10.76 -30.09
CA GLY A 586 1.64 -12.11 -29.55
C GLY A 586 0.76 -12.32 -28.31
N LYS A 587 0.10 -11.28 -27.78
CA LYS A 587 -0.90 -11.45 -26.73
C LYS A 587 -2.20 -12.03 -27.29
N VAL A 588 -2.83 -12.92 -26.54
CA VAL A 588 -4.19 -13.41 -26.80
C VAL A 588 -5.12 -12.78 -25.77
N ILE A 589 -6.10 -12.01 -26.25
CA ILE A 589 -7.15 -11.44 -25.42
C ILE A 589 -8.40 -12.28 -25.60
N VAL A 590 -8.95 -12.76 -24.48
CA VAL A 590 -10.24 -13.46 -24.47
C VAL A 590 -11.28 -12.49 -23.92
N PRO A 591 -12.32 -12.12 -24.69
CA PRO A 591 -13.37 -11.27 -24.17
C PRO A 591 -14.20 -12.02 -23.14
N GLY A 592 -14.62 -11.31 -22.09
CA GLY A 592 -15.51 -11.85 -21.08
C GLY A 592 -16.91 -12.21 -21.61
N THR A 593 -17.57 -13.07 -20.85
CA THR A 593 -18.97 -13.46 -20.98
C THR A 593 -19.70 -13.11 -19.69
N SER A 594 -21.01 -12.86 -19.77
CA SER A 594 -21.81 -12.58 -18.58
C SER A 594 -21.99 -13.77 -17.63
N ALA A 595 -21.57 -14.98 -18.06
CA ALA A 595 -21.72 -16.22 -17.30
C ALA A 595 -20.48 -16.57 -16.47
N ASP A 596 -19.36 -15.88 -16.71
CA ASP A 596 -18.08 -16.17 -16.07
C ASP A 596 -17.30 -14.87 -15.86
N ALA A 597 -17.16 -14.46 -14.61
CA ALA A 597 -16.42 -13.26 -14.22
C ALA A 597 -14.93 -13.32 -14.60
N ARG A 598 -14.36 -14.53 -14.75
CA ARG A 598 -12.95 -14.78 -15.12
C ARG A 598 -12.73 -15.02 -16.61
N SER A 599 -13.81 -15.11 -17.40
CA SER A 599 -13.68 -15.29 -18.85
C SER A 599 -12.97 -14.13 -19.59
N PRO A 600 -12.91 -12.88 -19.07
CA PRO A 600 -11.95 -11.92 -19.58
C PRO A 600 -10.52 -12.36 -19.26
N ILE A 601 -9.70 -12.58 -20.29
CA ILE A 601 -8.24 -12.77 -20.14
C ILE A 601 -7.55 -11.59 -20.80
N HIS A 602 -6.87 -10.79 -19.97
CA HIS A 602 -6.17 -9.57 -20.36
C HIS A 602 -4.73 -9.60 -19.84
N PRO A 603 -3.79 -10.29 -20.51
CA PRO A 603 -2.42 -10.34 -20.04
C PRO A 603 -1.80 -8.96 -19.95
N ALA A 604 -1.22 -8.65 -18.80
CA ALA A 604 -0.64 -7.37 -18.48
C ALA A 604 0.88 -7.36 -18.75
N SER A 605 1.37 -6.22 -19.21
CA SER A 605 2.79 -5.90 -19.32
C SER A 605 3.07 -4.67 -18.47
N LEU A 606 3.92 -4.81 -17.45
CA LEU A 606 4.09 -3.83 -16.38
C LEU A 606 5.57 -3.55 -16.09
N PHE A 607 5.82 -2.50 -15.32
CA PHE A 607 7.15 -2.11 -14.81
C PHE A 607 8.26 -2.11 -15.87
N PRO A 608 8.12 -1.32 -16.96
CA PRO A 608 9.15 -1.26 -17.97
C PRO A 608 10.46 -0.72 -17.39
N ALA A 609 11.57 -1.18 -17.94
CA ALA A 609 12.90 -0.62 -17.79
C ALA A 609 13.56 -0.54 -19.17
N LEU A 610 14.49 0.39 -19.36
CA LEU A 610 15.10 0.58 -20.67
C LEU A 610 16.55 1.04 -20.56
N ALA A 611 17.35 0.67 -21.55
CA ALA A 611 18.73 1.11 -21.66
C ALA A 611 19.09 1.40 -23.12
N VAL A 612 20.06 2.29 -23.31
CA VAL A 612 20.55 2.69 -24.62
C VAL A 612 22.05 2.42 -24.71
N THR A 613 22.48 1.80 -25.80
CA THR A 613 23.90 1.56 -26.07
C THR A 613 24.56 2.80 -26.71
N LYS A 614 25.90 2.84 -26.72
CA LYS A 614 26.65 3.95 -27.36
C LYS A 614 26.38 4.09 -28.85
N ASP A 615 26.03 3.00 -29.53
CA ASP A 615 25.62 2.97 -30.95
C ASP A 615 24.11 3.22 -31.14
N ARG A 616 23.43 3.76 -30.11
CA ARG A 616 22.03 4.22 -30.16
C ARG A 616 21.01 3.09 -30.38
N ARG A 617 21.33 1.87 -29.97
CA ARG A 617 20.35 0.78 -29.88
C ARG A 617 19.60 0.90 -28.57
N ILE A 618 18.29 0.73 -28.63
CA ILE A 618 17.40 0.84 -27.47
C ILE A 618 16.86 -0.54 -27.16
N VAL A 619 17.00 -0.99 -25.90
CA VAL A 619 16.26 -2.14 -25.39
C VAL A 619 15.23 -1.67 -24.38
N VAL A 620 14.02 -2.20 -24.46
CA VAL A 620 12.98 -2.04 -23.44
C VAL A 620 12.66 -3.43 -22.91
N THR A 621 12.65 -3.57 -21.59
CA THR A 621 12.29 -4.80 -20.87
C THR A 621 11.09 -4.57 -19.97
N TRP A 622 10.27 -5.57 -19.73
CA TRP A 622 9.09 -5.47 -18.86
C TRP A 622 8.72 -6.82 -18.26
N GLN A 623 7.92 -6.83 -17.19
CA GLN A 623 7.31 -8.07 -16.69
C GLN A 623 5.98 -8.33 -17.41
N ASP A 624 5.68 -9.59 -17.69
CA ASP A 624 4.57 -9.99 -18.57
C ASP A 624 3.97 -11.34 -18.15
N ASN A 625 2.66 -11.44 -18.00
CA ASN A 625 1.99 -12.70 -17.61
C ASN A 625 1.29 -13.41 -18.78
N ARG A 626 1.59 -13.08 -20.05
CA ARG A 626 0.91 -13.70 -21.22
C ARG A 626 1.07 -15.21 -21.37
N PHE A 627 2.04 -15.80 -20.66
CA PHE A 627 2.30 -17.22 -20.69
C PHE A 627 1.63 -17.96 -19.53
N ASP A 628 1.05 -17.22 -18.59
CA ASP A 628 0.20 -17.80 -17.58
C ASP A 628 -1.09 -18.36 -18.23
N PRO A 629 -1.49 -19.60 -17.90
CA PRO A 629 -2.74 -20.17 -18.40
C PRO A 629 -4.01 -19.39 -18.02
N ASP A 630 -3.95 -18.60 -16.95
CA ASP A 630 -5.06 -17.86 -16.34
C ASP A 630 -4.61 -16.44 -15.95
N ALA A 631 -3.93 -15.76 -16.88
CA ALA A 631 -3.31 -14.46 -16.67
C ALA A 631 -4.24 -13.43 -16.00
N GLY A 632 -3.80 -12.92 -14.85
CA GLY A 632 -4.47 -11.94 -14.01
C GLY A 632 -5.25 -12.56 -12.85
N TRP A 633 -5.20 -13.87 -12.62
CA TRP A 633 -6.09 -14.52 -11.66
C TRP A 633 -5.39 -15.58 -10.80
N THR A 634 -5.69 -15.62 -9.49
CA THR A 634 -5.16 -16.70 -8.64
C THR A 634 -5.89 -18.03 -8.87
N GLY A 635 -5.12 -19.10 -9.12
CA GLY A 635 -5.62 -20.44 -9.37
C GLY A 635 -6.26 -20.60 -10.76
N HIS A 636 -6.86 -21.77 -11.04
CA HIS A 636 -7.37 -22.08 -12.38
C HIS A 636 -8.80 -22.57 -12.39
N THR A 637 -9.57 -22.07 -13.37
CA THR A 637 -10.86 -22.66 -13.76
C THR A 637 -10.68 -23.56 -14.98
N PRO A 638 -10.63 -24.90 -14.83
CA PRO A 638 -10.51 -25.79 -15.97
C PRO A 638 -11.76 -25.76 -16.86
N PRO A 639 -11.62 -25.93 -18.19
CA PRO A 639 -12.76 -26.25 -19.04
C PRO A 639 -13.53 -27.45 -18.50
N ALA A 640 -14.86 -27.46 -18.67
CA ALA A 640 -15.73 -28.50 -18.16
C ALA A 640 -15.22 -29.92 -18.52
N GLY A 641 -14.97 -30.75 -17.51
CA GLY A 641 -14.49 -32.13 -17.67
C GLY A 641 -12.97 -32.32 -17.67
N GLN A 642 -12.18 -31.26 -17.49
CA GLN A 642 -10.73 -31.36 -17.30
C GLN A 642 -10.33 -31.27 -15.81
N PRO A 643 -9.20 -31.90 -15.40
CA PRO A 643 -8.69 -31.79 -14.04
C PRO A 643 -8.23 -30.35 -13.73
N ALA A 644 -8.36 -29.93 -12.46
CA ALA A 644 -8.02 -28.58 -11.98
C ALA A 644 -6.50 -28.24 -11.98
N SER A 645 -5.69 -29.03 -12.69
CA SER A 645 -4.24 -28.86 -12.76
C SER A 645 -3.90 -27.94 -13.92
N GLY A 646 -3.89 -26.62 -13.69
CA GLY A 646 -3.53 -25.66 -14.74
C GLY A 646 -3.31 -24.21 -14.30
N GLY A 647 -3.49 -23.87 -13.03
CA GLY A 647 -3.38 -22.49 -12.54
C GLY A 647 -2.19 -22.27 -11.66
N THR A 648 -1.78 -21.03 -11.56
CA THR A 648 -0.64 -20.58 -10.78
C THR A 648 -1.14 -19.78 -9.57
N ASN A 649 -0.32 -19.70 -8.53
CA ASN A 649 -0.57 -18.82 -7.39
C ASN A 649 0.76 -18.47 -6.72
N PRO A 650 1.31 -17.27 -6.93
CA PRO A 650 0.81 -16.18 -7.77
C PRO A 650 0.86 -16.50 -9.28
N ASP A 651 0.39 -15.56 -10.11
CA ASP A 651 0.58 -15.55 -11.57
C ASP A 651 2.04 -15.84 -11.99
N ASN A 652 2.20 -16.60 -13.07
CA ASN A 652 3.48 -16.80 -13.73
C ASN A 652 3.84 -15.56 -14.57
N TRP A 653 4.60 -14.67 -13.94
CA TRP A 653 5.22 -13.51 -14.58
C TRP A 653 6.55 -13.85 -15.23
N GLU A 654 6.81 -13.28 -16.41
CA GLU A 654 8.07 -13.41 -17.12
C GLU A 654 8.70 -12.07 -17.46
N ILE A 655 10.02 -12.07 -17.68
CA ILE A 655 10.69 -10.89 -18.23
C ILE A 655 10.76 -10.99 -19.75
N MET A 656 10.25 -9.96 -20.42
CA MET A 656 10.24 -9.83 -21.87
C MET A 656 11.12 -8.65 -22.31
N ALA A 657 11.55 -8.66 -23.58
CA ALA A 657 12.28 -7.55 -24.19
C ALA A 657 11.85 -7.28 -25.64
N SER A 658 12.02 -6.02 -26.07
CA SER A 658 12.01 -5.62 -27.47
C SER A 658 13.14 -4.62 -27.72
N VAL A 659 13.73 -4.67 -28.92
CA VAL A 659 14.88 -3.86 -29.30
C VAL A 659 14.58 -3.02 -30.54
N ARG A 660 15.08 -1.79 -30.56
CA ARG A 660 15.21 -0.94 -31.74
C ARG A 660 16.69 -0.81 -32.07
N ALA A 661 17.12 -1.37 -33.20
CA ALA A 661 18.54 -1.47 -33.56
C ALA A 661 19.12 -0.19 -34.22
N GLY A 662 18.29 0.81 -34.48
CA GLY A 662 18.77 2.13 -34.91
C GLY A 662 17.66 3.16 -35.14
N GLU A 663 18.06 4.39 -35.43
CA GLU A 663 17.16 5.47 -35.79
C GLU A 663 16.39 5.13 -37.08
N GLY A 664 15.07 5.31 -37.06
CA GLY A 664 14.19 4.96 -38.19
C GLY A 664 13.93 3.46 -38.36
N GLU A 665 14.59 2.58 -37.61
CA GLU A 665 14.27 1.15 -37.60
C GLU A 665 13.04 0.83 -36.76
N SER A 666 12.35 -0.27 -37.09
CA SER A 666 11.22 -0.79 -36.34
C SER A 666 11.66 -1.56 -35.09
N TRP A 667 10.79 -1.60 -34.08
CA TRP A 667 10.95 -2.47 -32.92
C TRP A 667 10.87 -3.95 -33.31
N SER A 668 11.66 -4.78 -32.65
CA SER A 668 11.56 -6.24 -32.77
C SER A 668 10.26 -6.76 -32.16
N ALA A 669 9.85 -7.97 -32.55
CA ALA A 669 8.84 -8.70 -31.78
C ALA A 669 9.35 -8.95 -30.34
N PRO A 670 8.45 -9.03 -29.34
CA PRO A 670 8.80 -9.41 -27.98
C PRO A 670 9.52 -10.75 -27.90
N VAL A 671 10.57 -10.84 -27.10
CA VAL A 671 11.32 -12.08 -26.80
C VAL A 671 11.40 -12.32 -25.29
N ARG A 672 11.41 -13.60 -24.90
CA ARG A 672 11.57 -14.03 -23.51
C ARG A 672 13.02 -13.81 -23.05
N VAL A 673 13.21 -13.04 -21.98
CA VAL A 673 14.50 -12.79 -21.32
C VAL A 673 14.74 -13.83 -20.23
N SER A 674 13.74 -14.08 -19.39
CA SER A 674 13.86 -15.02 -18.28
C SER A 674 13.60 -16.46 -18.72
N GLY A 675 12.56 -16.69 -19.53
CA GLY A 675 12.27 -18.00 -20.11
C GLY A 675 11.92 -19.06 -19.07
N ASN A 676 11.21 -18.67 -18.01
CA ASN A 676 10.86 -19.52 -16.89
C ASN A 676 9.34 -19.67 -16.78
N ASP A 677 8.83 -20.90 -16.91
CA ASP A 677 7.40 -21.20 -16.84
C ASP A 677 6.93 -21.56 -15.41
N ASP A 678 7.86 -21.60 -14.44
CA ASP A 678 7.62 -22.16 -13.09
C ASP A 678 7.87 -21.12 -11.96
N ALA A 679 7.94 -19.83 -12.27
CA ALA A 679 8.15 -18.78 -11.27
C ALA A 679 7.62 -17.42 -11.73
N ALA A 680 7.18 -16.59 -10.79
CA ALA A 680 6.85 -15.21 -11.05
C ALA A 680 8.12 -14.34 -11.05
N ASP A 681 8.65 -14.05 -12.24
CA ASP A 681 9.76 -13.14 -12.49
C ASP A 681 9.26 -11.69 -12.65
N ARG A 682 9.76 -10.78 -11.82
CA ARG A 682 9.19 -9.43 -11.66
C ARG A 682 10.25 -8.34 -11.56
N HIS A 683 9.81 -7.09 -11.78
CA HIS A 683 10.60 -5.88 -11.55
C HIS A 683 11.96 -5.86 -12.26
N PRO A 684 12.00 -5.95 -13.61
CA PRO A 684 13.25 -5.96 -14.34
C PRO A 684 13.96 -4.61 -14.25
N GLY A 685 15.28 -4.64 -14.14
CA GLY A 685 16.17 -3.52 -14.42
C GLY A 685 17.15 -3.89 -15.52
N VAL A 686 17.56 -2.93 -16.34
CA VAL A 686 18.52 -3.17 -17.43
C VAL A 686 19.61 -2.09 -17.47
N ALA A 687 20.85 -2.52 -17.69
CA ALA A 687 22.00 -1.64 -17.91
C ALA A 687 22.85 -2.15 -19.08
N VAL A 688 23.73 -1.29 -19.61
CA VAL A 688 24.71 -1.65 -20.65
C VAL A 688 26.09 -1.68 -20.02
N ASP A 689 26.81 -2.79 -20.20
CA ASP A 689 28.18 -2.92 -19.73
C ASP A 689 29.20 -2.23 -20.67
N ARG A 690 30.47 -2.16 -20.23
CA ARG A 690 31.57 -1.57 -21.02
C ARG A 690 31.77 -2.15 -22.41
N ASP A 691 31.35 -3.41 -22.65
CA ASP A 691 31.49 -4.11 -23.91
C ASP A 691 30.27 -3.87 -24.83
N GLY A 692 29.27 -3.11 -24.35
CA GLY A 692 28.04 -2.82 -25.08
C GLY A 692 26.98 -3.91 -24.96
N ALA A 693 27.15 -4.88 -24.05
CA ALA A 693 26.14 -5.91 -23.80
C ALA A 693 25.11 -5.43 -22.77
N TYR A 694 23.86 -5.77 -23.01
CA TYR A 694 22.78 -5.59 -22.06
C TYR A 694 22.91 -6.59 -20.91
N VAL A 695 22.67 -6.12 -19.69
CA VAL A 695 22.55 -6.94 -18.49
C VAL A 695 21.19 -6.63 -17.87
N VAL A 696 20.29 -7.61 -17.87
CA VAL A 696 18.96 -7.52 -17.26
C VAL A 696 18.99 -8.27 -15.94
N VAL A 697 18.47 -7.66 -14.88
CA VAL A 697 18.31 -8.26 -13.55
C VAL A 697 16.85 -8.21 -13.14
N TRP A 698 16.37 -9.19 -12.39
CA TRP A 698 15.00 -9.25 -11.89
C TRP A 698 14.93 -10.05 -10.59
N GLU A 699 13.83 -9.91 -9.86
CA GLU A 699 13.49 -10.81 -8.74
C GLU A 699 12.62 -11.97 -9.23
N THR A 700 12.76 -13.13 -8.60
CA THR A 700 12.00 -14.33 -8.94
C THR A 700 11.32 -14.88 -7.68
N LYS A 701 10.01 -15.16 -7.78
CA LYS A 701 9.16 -15.76 -6.74
C LYS A 701 8.73 -17.15 -7.20
N ALA A 702 8.88 -18.17 -6.37
CA ALA A 702 8.23 -19.45 -6.64
C ALA A 702 6.70 -19.26 -6.78
N LEU A 703 6.02 -20.10 -7.56
CA LEU A 703 4.55 -20.08 -7.67
C LEU A 703 3.89 -20.64 -6.39
N SER A 704 4.18 -19.99 -5.26
CA SER A 704 3.65 -20.19 -3.93
C SER A 704 3.13 -18.85 -3.42
N ALA A 705 1.87 -18.84 -2.95
CA ALA A 705 1.19 -17.63 -2.50
C ALA A 705 1.96 -16.90 -1.38
N SER A 706 2.51 -17.66 -0.44
CA SER A 706 3.19 -17.17 0.76
C SER A 706 4.31 -18.09 1.25
N GLY A 707 5.07 -17.64 2.25
CA GLY A 707 6.07 -18.43 2.97
C GLY A 707 7.31 -18.78 2.15
N ALA A 708 7.59 -18.03 1.08
CA ALA A 708 8.68 -18.29 0.15
C ALA A 708 9.51 -17.02 -0.09
N ASN A 709 10.83 -17.14 0.06
CA ASN A 709 11.75 -16.03 -0.19
C ASN A 709 11.91 -15.75 -1.68
N LEU A 710 12.00 -14.47 -2.03
CA LEU A 710 12.45 -14.03 -3.35
C LEU A 710 13.97 -14.18 -3.48
N SER A 711 14.43 -14.41 -4.71
CA SER A 711 15.85 -14.35 -5.06
C SER A 711 16.06 -13.54 -6.33
N LEU A 712 17.31 -13.20 -6.65
CA LEU A 712 17.63 -12.40 -7.83
C LEU A 712 18.23 -13.24 -8.95
N ARG A 713 17.87 -12.89 -10.18
CA ARG A 713 18.36 -13.51 -11.42
C ARG A 713 18.87 -12.45 -12.40
N ALA A 714 19.73 -12.85 -13.31
CA ALA A 714 20.23 -12.01 -14.38
C ALA A 714 20.41 -12.75 -15.70
N SER A 715 20.25 -12.04 -16.81
CA SER A 715 20.59 -12.52 -18.16
C SER A 715 21.27 -11.43 -18.97
N ARG A 716 21.99 -11.82 -20.02
CA ARG A 716 22.78 -10.93 -20.86
C ARG A 716 22.51 -11.15 -22.33
N SER A 717 22.66 -10.07 -23.10
CA SER A 717 22.51 -10.11 -24.55
C SER A 717 23.39 -9.06 -25.22
N THR A 718 23.94 -9.37 -26.39
CA THR A 718 24.68 -8.41 -27.22
C THR A 718 23.82 -7.77 -28.31
N ASP A 719 22.69 -8.39 -28.65
CA ASP A 719 21.77 -7.96 -29.71
C ASP A 719 20.41 -7.51 -29.17
N GLY A 720 20.08 -7.80 -27.91
CA GLY A 720 18.78 -7.54 -27.28
C GLY A 720 17.69 -8.56 -27.66
N VAL A 721 18.04 -9.59 -28.45
CA VAL A 721 17.12 -10.60 -29.00
C VAL A 721 17.46 -11.99 -28.46
N THR A 722 18.75 -12.31 -28.42
CA THR A 722 19.27 -13.59 -27.94
C THR A 722 19.83 -13.42 -26.54
N TRP A 723 19.24 -14.12 -25.56
CA TRP A 723 19.56 -13.99 -24.14
C TRP A 723 20.30 -15.22 -23.62
N SER A 724 21.25 -15.00 -22.70
CA SER A 724 21.90 -16.09 -21.97
C SER A 724 20.94 -16.80 -21.03
N ALA A 725 21.29 -18.01 -20.58
CA ALA A 725 20.58 -18.63 -19.47
C ALA A 725 20.63 -17.73 -18.21
N ALA A 726 19.54 -17.73 -17.43
CA ALA A 726 19.44 -16.92 -16.23
C ALA A 726 20.43 -17.41 -15.14
N GLU A 727 21.32 -16.52 -14.69
CA GLU A 727 22.28 -16.78 -13.60
C GLU A 727 21.79 -16.16 -12.27
N PRO A 728 22.03 -16.78 -11.12
CA PRO A 728 21.68 -16.19 -9.82
C PRO A 728 22.58 -14.99 -9.50
N VAL A 729 22.01 -13.98 -8.84
CA VAL A 729 22.73 -12.82 -8.33
C VAL A 729 22.75 -12.88 -6.81
N ALA A 730 23.94 -13.07 -6.23
CA ALA A 730 24.16 -13.01 -4.78
C ALA A 730 23.17 -13.85 -3.93
N LEU A 731 22.89 -15.09 -4.38
CA LEU A 731 21.91 -16.00 -3.76
C LEU A 731 22.22 -16.27 -2.28
N ASP A 732 21.19 -16.11 -1.45
CA ASP A 732 21.15 -16.58 -0.07
C ASP A 732 19.76 -17.21 0.16
N PRO A 733 19.67 -18.54 0.42
CA PRO A 733 18.39 -19.23 0.53
C PRO A 733 17.57 -18.83 1.78
N ASN A 734 18.22 -18.27 2.81
CA ASN A 734 17.53 -17.85 4.04
C ASN A 734 17.11 -16.38 4.01
N ALA A 735 17.36 -15.71 2.90
CA ALA A 735 17.17 -14.30 2.73
C ALA A 735 16.17 -14.02 1.62
N MET A 736 15.36 -13.00 1.82
CA MET A 736 14.45 -12.50 0.81
C MET A 736 15.13 -11.30 0.14
N SER A 737 15.42 -11.39 -1.15
CA SER A 737 16.09 -10.31 -1.91
C SER A 737 15.10 -9.70 -2.92
N GLN A 738 14.83 -8.40 -2.85
CA GLN A 738 13.75 -7.75 -3.62
C GLN A 738 14.14 -6.39 -4.22
N ARG A 739 13.36 -5.98 -5.23
CA ARG A 739 13.42 -4.68 -5.91
C ARG A 739 14.82 -4.32 -6.42
N PRO A 740 15.43 -5.15 -7.28
CA PRO A 740 16.75 -4.87 -7.81
C PRO A 740 16.74 -3.63 -8.72
N ARG A 741 17.78 -2.80 -8.61
CA ARG A 741 18.10 -1.75 -9.58
C ARG A 741 19.53 -1.94 -10.07
N VAL A 742 19.78 -1.59 -11.32
CA VAL A 742 21.05 -1.86 -11.99
C VAL A 742 21.49 -0.63 -12.78
N ALA A 743 22.80 -0.33 -12.72
CA ALA A 743 23.42 0.72 -13.51
C ALA A 743 24.88 0.38 -13.82
N ALA A 744 25.50 1.13 -14.72
CA ALA A 744 26.93 1.07 -14.96
C ALA A 744 27.67 1.98 -13.97
N ASP A 745 28.77 1.48 -13.40
CA ASP A 745 29.74 2.29 -12.68
C ASP A 745 30.65 3.06 -13.66
N PRO A 746 31.43 4.06 -13.20
CA PRO A 746 32.29 4.87 -14.08
C PRO A 746 33.33 4.07 -14.89
N ASP A 747 33.71 2.88 -14.43
CA ASP A 747 34.61 1.96 -15.14
C ASP A 747 33.87 1.08 -16.19
N GLY A 748 32.55 1.24 -16.30
CA GLY A 748 31.65 0.48 -17.15
C GLY A 748 31.35 -0.93 -16.63
N THR A 749 31.71 -1.25 -15.38
CA THR A 749 31.26 -2.44 -14.68
C THR A 749 29.78 -2.28 -14.30
N VAL A 750 28.98 -3.33 -14.50
CA VAL A 750 27.57 -3.32 -14.08
C VAL A 750 27.46 -3.59 -12.59
N ARG A 751 26.72 -2.74 -11.88
CA ARG A 751 26.40 -2.85 -10.45
C ARG A 751 24.90 -3.03 -10.28
N VAL A 752 24.54 -3.97 -9.41
CA VAL A 752 23.17 -4.15 -8.92
C VAL A 752 23.09 -3.77 -7.45
N VAL A 753 21.96 -3.17 -7.07
CA VAL A 753 21.56 -2.90 -5.68
C VAL A 753 20.16 -3.46 -5.43
N TRP A 754 19.90 -3.93 -4.22
CA TRP A 754 18.61 -4.48 -3.81
C TRP A 754 18.47 -4.32 -2.30
N TYR A 755 17.27 -4.51 -1.74
CA TYR A 755 17.11 -4.67 -0.30
C TYR A 755 16.80 -6.11 0.09
N ASP A 756 17.25 -6.50 1.27
CA ASP A 756 17.23 -7.90 1.69
C ASP A 756 17.08 -8.10 3.20
N SER A 757 16.48 -9.23 3.59
CA SER A 757 16.10 -9.59 4.96
C SER A 757 17.15 -10.36 5.77
N ARG A 758 18.38 -10.55 5.27
CA ARG A 758 19.44 -11.36 5.92
C ARG A 758 20.06 -10.75 7.18
N SER A 759 19.69 -9.52 7.53
CA SER A 759 20.26 -8.87 8.72
C SER A 759 19.78 -9.51 10.02
N ALA A 760 20.66 -9.59 11.01
CA ALA A 760 20.37 -10.18 12.31
C ALA A 760 19.32 -9.38 13.11
N ASP A 761 19.17 -8.08 12.82
CA ASP A 761 18.16 -7.21 13.44
C ASP A 761 16.79 -7.25 12.73
N TRP A 762 16.62 -8.21 11.81
CA TRP A 762 15.45 -8.49 10.96
C TRP A 762 15.06 -7.40 9.98
N ARG A 763 15.62 -6.19 10.09
CA ARG A 763 15.28 -5.06 9.24
C ARG A 763 15.83 -5.25 7.83
N TRP A 764 15.13 -4.68 6.86
CA TRP A 764 15.59 -4.61 5.49
C TRP A 764 16.86 -3.76 5.40
N LYS A 765 17.88 -4.28 4.71
CA LYS A 765 19.13 -3.55 4.44
C LYS A 765 19.41 -3.55 2.95
N VAL A 766 20.08 -2.51 2.48
CA VAL A 766 20.50 -2.40 1.08
C VAL A 766 21.82 -3.15 0.90
N PHE A 767 21.90 -3.95 -0.16
CA PHE A 767 23.08 -4.69 -0.58
C PHE A 767 23.46 -4.34 -2.01
N THR A 768 24.70 -4.66 -2.38
CA THR A 768 25.22 -4.45 -3.74
C THR A 768 26.11 -5.59 -4.19
N SER A 769 26.15 -5.81 -5.50
CA SER A 769 27.08 -6.73 -6.18
C SER A 769 27.50 -6.12 -7.52
N ARG A 770 28.74 -6.39 -7.94
CA ARG A 770 29.29 -5.98 -9.23
C ARG A 770 29.49 -7.19 -10.11
N ARG A 771 29.29 -7.01 -11.41
CA ARG A 771 29.51 -8.08 -12.40
C ARG A 771 30.89 -7.97 -13.02
N ASN A 772 31.77 -8.92 -12.73
CA ASN A 772 33.10 -9.03 -13.35
C ASN A 772 33.12 -10.16 -14.42
N PRO A 773 34.23 -10.36 -15.16
CA PRO A 773 34.31 -11.44 -16.16
C PRO A 773 34.09 -12.85 -15.61
N ALA A 774 34.34 -13.09 -14.32
CA ALA A 774 34.14 -14.38 -13.66
C ALA A 774 32.72 -14.56 -13.07
N GLY A 775 31.87 -13.52 -13.08
CA GLY A 775 30.50 -13.56 -12.56
C GLY A 775 30.20 -12.41 -11.59
N TRP A 776 29.17 -12.59 -10.76
CA TRP A 776 28.79 -11.65 -9.71
C TRP A 776 29.72 -11.74 -8.51
N THR A 777 30.13 -10.59 -7.96
CA THR A 777 30.87 -10.56 -6.70
C THR A 777 29.97 -10.99 -5.53
N PRO A 778 30.55 -11.46 -4.41
CA PRO A 778 29.78 -11.63 -3.18
C PRO A 778 29.02 -10.36 -2.80
N PRO A 779 27.83 -10.49 -2.19
CA PRO A 779 27.05 -9.34 -1.74
C PRO A 779 27.79 -8.53 -0.68
N LEU A 780 27.75 -7.20 -0.84
CA LEU A 780 28.24 -6.24 0.15
C LEU A 780 27.06 -5.46 0.72
N GLN A 781 26.95 -5.37 2.04
CA GLN A 781 25.95 -4.54 2.70
C GLN A 781 26.32 -3.05 2.59
N VAL A 782 25.39 -2.24 2.09
CA VAL A 782 25.54 -0.79 1.88
C VAL A 782 25.00 -0.01 3.07
N SER A 783 23.80 -0.35 3.56
CA SER A 783 23.13 0.37 4.65
C SER A 783 23.18 -0.41 5.95
N THR A 784 23.13 0.29 7.08
CA THR A 784 23.12 -0.36 8.40
C THR A 784 22.06 0.19 9.34
N LEU A 785 21.96 1.51 9.51
CA LEU A 785 21.01 2.11 10.46
C LEU A 785 19.59 2.08 9.88
N GLY A 786 18.59 1.78 10.73
CA GLY A 786 17.18 1.75 10.34
C GLY A 786 16.77 0.56 9.46
N ASN A 787 15.49 0.52 9.10
CA ASN A 787 14.95 -0.22 7.98
C ASN A 787 15.28 0.54 6.69
N ASN A 788 15.78 -0.14 5.66
CA ASN A 788 16.23 0.49 4.41
C ASN A 788 15.74 -0.29 3.20
N THR A 789 15.06 0.39 2.28
CA THR A 789 14.29 -0.22 1.18
C THR A 789 14.34 0.65 -0.08
N TRP A 790 13.77 0.15 -1.18
CA TRP A 790 13.60 0.89 -2.44
C TRP A 790 14.87 1.61 -2.95
N PRO A 791 16.00 0.90 -3.12
CA PRO A 791 17.23 1.53 -3.56
C PRO A 791 17.16 1.90 -5.05
N ALA A 792 17.92 2.91 -5.45
CA ALA A 792 18.29 3.20 -6.84
C ALA A 792 19.79 3.47 -6.92
N VAL A 793 20.37 3.29 -8.11
CA VAL A 793 21.81 3.42 -8.32
C VAL A 793 22.13 4.05 -9.66
N ASP A 794 23.14 4.93 -9.67
CA ASP A 794 23.80 5.39 -10.89
C ASP A 794 25.26 5.76 -10.57
N GLN A 795 26.21 5.30 -11.39
CA GLN A 795 27.65 5.57 -11.25
C GLN A 795 28.19 5.43 -9.80
N GLY A 796 27.77 4.39 -9.09
CA GLY A 796 28.16 4.12 -7.71
C GLY A 796 27.46 4.97 -6.63
N ALA A 797 26.66 5.98 -7.00
CA ALA A 797 25.77 6.67 -6.08
C ALA A 797 24.53 5.81 -5.83
N VAL A 798 24.31 5.40 -4.58
CA VAL A 798 23.16 4.60 -4.16
C VAL A 798 22.26 5.45 -3.28
N VAL A 799 21.03 5.66 -3.72
CA VAL A 799 19.97 6.27 -2.89
C VAL A 799 19.03 5.18 -2.39
N PHE A 800 18.45 5.35 -1.21
CA PHE A 800 17.46 4.41 -0.64
C PHE A 800 16.57 5.10 0.39
N THR A 801 15.38 4.55 0.61
CA THR A 801 14.44 4.98 1.64
C THR A 801 14.86 4.43 3.00
N SER A 802 14.74 5.20 4.08
CA SER A 802 15.07 4.76 5.44
C SER A 802 14.25 5.43 6.53
N ASP A 803 13.88 4.64 7.54
CA ASP A 803 13.21 5.10 8.77
C ASP A 803 14.18 5.50 9.89
N ARG A 804 15.49 5.61 9.59
CA ARG A 804 16.55 5.65 10.62
C ARG A 804 16.49 6.79 11.63
N ARG A 805 15.68 7.82 11.38
CA ARG A 805 15.42 8.94 12.29
C ARG A 805 14.05 8.88 12.97
N ALA A 806 13.28 7.82 12.76
CA ALA A 806 12.08 7.55 13.52
C ALA A 806 12.42 7.49 15.02
N ALA A 807 11.67 8.26 15.80
CA ALA A 807 11.77 8.34 17.25
C ALA A 807 10.94 7.25 17.96
N ARG A 808 9.94 6.69 17.28
CA ARG A 808 8.99 5.71 17.84
C ARG A 808 8.78 4.54 16.88
N SER A 809 8.45 3.36 17.43
CA SER A 809 8.10 2.16 16.64
C SER A 809 6.64 2.13 16.15
N GLN A 810 5.85 3.11 16.55
CA GLN A 810 4.43 3.27 16.18
C GLN A 810 4.13 4.76 16.05
N ARG A 811 3.21 5.12 15.15
CA ARG A 811 2.79 6.51 14.89
C ARG A 811 3.91 7.48 14.50
N ASP A 812 5.02 6.95 14.02
CA ASP A 812 6.09 7.74 13.42
C ASP A 812 6.15 7.42 11.93
N ARG A 813 5.90 8.43 11.11
CA ARG A 813 5.82 8.29 9.65
C ARG A 813 7.17 8.47 8.96
N THR A 814 8.25 8.68 9.73
CA THR A 814 9.56 9.00 9.18
C THR A 814 9.99 7.97 8.15
N GLN A 815 10.04 8.39 6.90
CA GLN A 815 10.73 7.74 5.80
C GLN A 815 11.48 8.82 5.04
N GLU A 816 12.77 8.62 4.81
CA GLU A 816 13.62 9.63 4.22
C GLU A 816 14.58 9.01 3.21
N ILE A 817 14.99 9.78 2.21
CA ILE A 817 15.96 9.33 1.21
C ILE A 817 17.36 9.61 1.70
N TYR A 818 18.20 8.59 1.72
CA TYR A 818 19.61 8.68 2.05
C TYR A 818 20.48 8.30 0.86
N LEU A 819 21.65 8.92 0.77
CA LEU A 819 22.65 8.71 -0.28
C LEU A 819 23.95 8.15 0.30
N VAL A 820 24.46 7.09 -0.32
CA VAL A 820 25.82 6.55 -0.09
C VAL A 820 26.56 6.48 -1.42
N ARG A 821 27.84 6.87 -1.42
CA ARG A 821 28.71 6.71 -2.60
C ARG A 821 29.58 5.46 -2.44
N GLN A 822 29.48 4.54 -3.38
CA GLN A 822 30.26 3.31 -3.44
C GLN A 822 31.47 3.50 -4.37
N GLY A 823 32.65 3.10 -3.90
CA GLY A 823 33.86 3.00 -4.72
C GLY A 823 33.83 1.78 -5.64
#